data_AF-A0A9W3CZF2-F1
#
_entry.id   AF-A0A9W3CZF2-F1
#
_cell.length_a   1.000
_cell.length_b   1.000
_cell.length_c   1.000
_cell.angle_alpha   90.00
_cell.angle_beta   90.00
_cell.angle_gamma   90.00
#
_symmetry.space_group_name_H-M   'P 1'
#
loop_
_entity.id
_entity.type
_entity.pdbx_description
1 polymer ?
#
loop_
_entity_poly.entity_id
_entity_poly.type
_entity_poly.pdbx_seq_one_letter_code
_entity_poly.pdbx_strand_id
1 'polypeptide(L)'
;MELKCPLIHSSDSRTHKVHRKISPPAFTCAVCKEEPSTVSDSYYCSTCEKEIHIGCFRFKPKIENHPYHRLHFLEHKTTNSKTLIPDSWPDEEEAISPPEENRGKCKCCRRQLQDRYYHCDDCKFNINATCALNPPPEKIVPSKSHRHEKAEYILFPRRISLPCDACGLLLDKGSDHVYTCLSRNYIAHRKCIEELPSLIKLTRHNHRLKHKPSLFLPEKSSPCGVCHKPVNVNYGQYSCIEGCNYAVHSKCATRKDVWDGKELEGVAEEESEGGVVDELFTMFADGTIQHCNDQHKLEYSGENNNVSDGRSFCQACLLIIVDSDRLYSCTECNFILHEACALLRRKISHPLHRHPLELLPLPTNLYLIQFNVFVEGMFKCSGCHQRNCGFMYRCTQEGCKFQLDVRCASLKESFIHGSHAHHTVFLSFDKGNLNERFSQSPNISLRFVASPMAETNVSSGEISPLGVSQVEKGINFALFSHNATSVTLCLSLPQSDNDIELDLVPSINKTGDIWHICVEDLPLRHVLYGYRVDGPRERNQGHRFNSSILLLDPYAKLVKGRSFFGDINQNFVQFYGTYDFESSPFKWGDDKKRRIIPEKDLVIYEMNVRAFTADVSSGIDPSIRGSYLGVIEKIPHLLGLGINAVELLPVFEFDELEFQKRPNPRVHMVNTWGYSTINFFAPMSRYASGEGDPIKASKEFKEMVKALHSAGIEIILDVVYNHTNEADDEYPFTISFPGIDNRVYYMLDPNNQLRNYSGCGNTLNCNHPAVRELILDSLKHWVTEYHVDGFRFDLAGVLCRDTDGSRLDAPPLIREIAMDHVLLRCKLIAEPWDCENHVGRFPSWDRWADWNGVYRDDVRRFIKGDYGMKGSFATRIAGSSDIYQVYQRRPYHSVNFITAHDGFTLRDLVTYESKFVKYYRRYMCVS
;
A
#
# COMPACT_ATOMS: atom_id res chain seq x y z
N MET A 1 37.69 2.89 50.48
CA MET A 1 37.32 2.71 49.07
C MET A 1 38.32 3.49 48.23
N GLU A 2 39.10 2.83 47.38
CA GLU A 2 39.94 3.53 46.40
C GLU A 2 39.04 4.07 45.28
N LEU A 3 38.73 5.37 45.33
CA LEU A 3 37.95 6.07 44.33
C LEU A 3 38.89 6.77 43.34
N LYS A 4 38.70 6.60 42.03
CA LYS A 4 39.51 7.29 40.99
C LYS A 4 39.23 8.81 41.02
N CYS A 5 40.28 9.62 41.06
CA CYS A 5 40.17 11.08 41.01
C CYS A 5 39.60 11.54 39.65
N PRO A 6 38.61 12.45 39.62
CA PRO A 6 38.02 12.96 38.37
C PRO A 6 38.94 13.95 37.63
N LEU A 7 40.04 14.40 38.26
CA LEU A 7 41.08 15.23 37.67
C LEU A 7 42.16 14.29 37.09
N ILE A 8 41.95 13.78 35.88
CA ILE A 8 42.92 12.92 35.20
C ILE A 8 43.90 13.83 34.44
N HIS A 9 45.18 13.81 34.82
CA HIS A 9 46.25 14.39 34.02
C HIS A 9 46.75 13.33 33.04
N SER A 10 46.85 13.68 31.75
CA SER A 10 47.16 12.77 30.65
C SER A 10 48.55 12.12 30.72
N SER A 11 49.38 12.50 31.69
CA SER A 11 50.78 12.09 31.80
C SER A 11 51.18 11.33 33.08
N ASP A 12 50.23 10.99 33.99
CA ASP A 12 50.60 10.36 35.28
C ASP A 12 49.93 8.98 35.46
N SER A 13 50.74 7.92 35.58
CA SER A 13 50.29 6.52 35.68
C SER A 13 50.05 6.06 37.12
N ARG A 14 49.96 6.98 38.09
CA ARG A 14 49.76 6.67 39.51
C ARG A 14 48.28 6.45 39.84
N THR A 15 47.98 5.50 40.73
CA THR A 15 46.62 5.31 41.26
C THR A 15 46.28 6.42 42.26
N HIS A 16 45.38 7.32 41.88
CA HIS A 16 44.98 8.42 42.75
C HIS A 16 44.13 7.89 43.92
N LYS A 17 44.56 8.14 45.16
CA LYS A 17 43.78 7.80 46.36
C LYS A 17 42.93 8.98 46.79
N VAL A 18 41.63 8.75 46.96
CA VAL A 18 40.65 9.78 47.36
C VAL A 18 39.99 9.36 48.66
N HIS A 19 39.96 10.29 49.62
CA HIS A 19 39.42 10.09 50.96
C HIS A 19 38.25 11.05 51.20
N ARG A 20 37.19 10.59 51.86
CA ARG A 20 36.09 11.47 52.28
C ARG A 20 36.51 12.25 53.51
N LYS A 21 36.45 13.58 53.46
CA LYS A 21 36.59 14.47 54.61
C LYS A 21 35.21 14.90 55.09
N ILE A 22 34.98 14.75 56.40
CA ILE A 22 33.76 15.19 57.06
C ILE A 22 34.03 16.60 57.61
N SER A 23 33.16 17.56 57.29
CA SER A 23 33.29 18.97 57.71
C SER A 23 34.66 19.62 57.46
N PRO A 24 35.16 19.66 56.21
CA PRO A 24 36.41 20.35 55.88
C PRO A 24 36.30 21.88 56.07
N PRO A 25 37.43 22.58 56.35
CA PRO A 25 37.47 24.04 56.28
C PRO A 25 37.14 24.54 54.86
N ALA A 26 36.74 25.81 54.72
CA ALA A 26 36.39 26.39 53.41
C ALA A 26 37.51 26.14 52.39
N PHE A 27 37.15 25.56 51.24
CA PHE A 27 38.08 25.17 50.20
C PHE A 27 37.53 25.51 48.82
N THR A 28 38.37 25.90 47.87
CA THR A 28 37.93 26.05 46.48
C THR A 28 37.89 24.68 45.81
N CYS A 29 36.73 24.27 45.29
CA CYS A 29 36.61 22.96 44.65
C CYS A 29 37.42 22.91 43.35
N ALA A 30 38.28 21.90 43.21
CA ALA A 30 39.16 21.81 42.05
C ALA A 30 38.45 21.57 40.71
N VAL A 31 37.18 21.11 40.73
CA VAL A 31 36.36 20.81 39.55
C VAL A 31 35.50 22.00 39.12
N CYS A 32 34.68 22.59 40.01
CA CYS A 32 33.82 23.72 39.65
C CYS A 32 34.45 25.10 39.90
N LYS A 33 35.61 25.17 40.57
CA LYS A 33 36.32 26.40 40.93
C LYS A 33 35.54 27.35 41.86
N GLU A 34 34.46 26.89 42.46
CA GLU A 34 33.65 27.63 43.43
C GLU A 34 34.05 27.23 44.87
N GLU A 35 33.92 28.16 45.82
CA GLU A 35 34.02 27.90 47.26
C GLU A 35 32.64 27.52 47.83
N PRO A 36 32.49 26.45 48.63
CA PRO A 36 31.21 26.12 49.21
C PRO A 36 30.91 26.97 50.44
N SER A 37 29.62 27.34 50.55
CA SER A 37 28.99 27.71 51.80
C SER A 37 29.15 26.60 52.84
N THR A 38 29.49 27.01 54.06
CA THR A 38 29.63 26.23 55.29
C THR A 38 28.79 24.94 55.35
N VAL A 39 29.48 23.80 55.57
CA VAL A 39 28.96 22.47 55.98
C VAL A 39 28.42 21.58 54.86
N SER A 40 29.32 20.98 54.07
CA SER A 40 29.06 19.66 53.46
C SER A 40 30.37 18.88 53.28
N ASP A 41 30.30 17.56 53.48
CA ASP A 41 31.46 16.66 53.31
C ASP A 41 32.11 16.81 51.92
N SER A 42 33.43 16.65 51.84
CA SER A 42 34.20 16.72 50.59
C SER A 42 34.98 15.45 50.32
N TYR A 43 35.46 15.29 49.09
CA TYR A 43 36.45 14.29 48.72
C TYR A 43 37.81 14.97 48.52
N TYR A 44 38.82 14.52 49.26
CA TYR A 44 40.20 14.96 49.11
C TYR A 44 41.03 13.92 48.38
N CYS A 45 41.68 14.31 47.28
CA CYS A 45 42.64 13.46 46.60
C CYS A 45 44.04 13.70 47.19
N SER A 46 44.63 12.67 47.81
CA SER A 46 45.97 12.76 48.40
C SER A 46 47.08 12.81 47.34
N THR A 47 46.79 12.38 46.10
CA THR A 47 47.75 12.41 44.99
C THR A 47 47.78 13.76 44.27
N CYS A 48 46.63 14.44 44.15
CA CYS A 48 46.56 15.77 43.51
C CYS A 48 46.61 16.92 44.52
N GLU A 49 46.51 16.62 45.83
CA GLU A 49 46.38 17.60 46.91
C GLU A 49 45.24 18.61 46.70
N LYS A 50 44.10 18.13 46.20
CA LYS A 50 42.92 18.95 45.89
C LYS A 50 41.65 18.43 46.54
N GLU A 51 40.80 19.36 46.98
CA GLU A 51 39.46 19.08 47.51
C GLU A 51 38.36 19.24 46.44
N ILE A 52 37.37 18.34 46.49
CA ILE A 52 36.31 18.22 45.49
C ILE A 52 34.97 18.06 46.21
N HIS A 53 33.95 18.85 45.85
CA HIS A 53 32.59 18.65 46.35
C HIS A 53 32.09 17.24 46.03
N ILE A 54 31.35 16.61 46.95
CA ILE A 54 30.70 15.32 46.68
C ILE A 54 29.81 15.38 45.43
N GLY A 55 29.09 16.49 45.25
CA GLY A 55 28.25 16.74 44.07
C GLY A 55 29.06 16.78 42.77
N CYS A 56 30.19 17.47 42.74
CA CYS A 56 31.07 17.59 41.57
C CYS A 56 31.89 16.31 41.31
N PHE A 57 32.13 15.51 42.35
CA PHE A 57 32.71 14.18 42.22
C PHE A 57 31.75 13.20 41.54
N ARG A 58 30.45 13.28 41.87
CA ARG A 58 29.41 12.38 41.35
C ARG A 58 28.82 12.81 40.00
N PHE A 59 28.69 14.11 39.75
CA PHE A 59 28.16 14.68 38.50
C PHE A 59 29.17 15.67 37.93
N LYS A 60 29.75 15.34 36.77
CA LYS A 60 30.73 16.20 36.12
C LYS A 60 30.03 17.47 35.59
N PRO A 61 30.69 18.64 35.59
CA PRO A 61 30.11 19.86 35.02
C PRO A 61 29.79 19.72 33.53
N LYS A 62 30.62 18.97 32.80
CA LYS A 62 30.46 18.67 31.37
C LYS A 62 30.67 17.18 31.10
N ILE A 63 29.85 16.62 30.21
CA ILE A 63 30.02 15.29 29.64
C ILE A 63 30.28 15.43 28.15
N GLU A 64 31.41 14.91 27.69
CA GLU A 64 31.76 14.78 26.28
C GLU A 64 31.49 13.35 25.81
N ASN A 65 31.13 13.16 24.54
CA ASN A 65 30.95 11.85 23.90
C ASN A 65 29.90 10.93 24.58
N HIS A 66 28.75 11.47 24.97
CA HIS A 66 27.69 10.64 25.53
C HIS A 66 27.07 9.73 24.44
N PRO A 67 26.70 8.44 24.70
CA PRO A 67 26.20 7.53 23.66
C PRO A 67 24.97 8.02 22.89
N TYR A 68 24.10 8.80 23.56
CA TYR A 68 22.95 9.45 22.92
C TYR A 68 23.26 10.82 22.29
N HIS A 69 24.43 11.39 22.57
CA HIS A 69 24.78 12.76 22.24
C HIS A 69 26.31 12.93 22.13
N ARG A 70 26.87 12.60 20.96
CA ARG A 70 28.32 12.53 20.73
C ARG A 70 28.93 13.81 20.14
N LEU A 71 28.11 14.66 19.50
CA LEU A 71 28.62 15.78 18.70
C LEU A 71 28.93 17.04 19.53
N HIS A 72 28.21 17.27 20.64
CA HIS A 72 28.48 18.39 21.53
C HIS A 72 28.53 17.96 23.00
N PHE A 73 29.12 18.81 23.83
CA PHE A 73 29.19 18.58 25.27
C PHE A 73 27.83 18.82 25.92
N LEU A 74 27.57 18.06 26.98
CA LEU A 74 26.38 18.17 27.80
C LEU A 74 26.75 18.85 29.12
N GLU A 75 26.11 19.97 29.44
CA GLU A 75 26.35 20.72 30.67
C GLU A 75 25.37 20.30 31.78
N HIS A 76 25.89 20.09 32.98
CA HIS A 76 25.06 19.79 34.15
C HIS A 76 24.29 21.03 34.60
N LYS A 77 22.96 20.94 34.68
CA LYS A 77 22.07 21.99 35.18
C LYS A 77 21.31 21.50 36.42
N THR A 78 21.02 22.42 37.34
CA THR A 78 20.21 22.18 38.54
C THR A 78 19.03 23.15 38.59
N THR A 79 17.86 22.66 38.97
CA THR A 79 16.60 23.43 39.01
C THR A 79 16.51 24.45 40.16
N ASN A 80 17.54 24.55 41.02
CA ASN A 80 17.56 25.48 42.17
C ASN A 80 18.02 26.92 41.84
N SER A 81 18.26 27.25 40.58
CA SER A 81 18.39 28.66 40.17
C SER A 81 16.99 29.20 39.86
N LYS A 82 16.65 30.38 40.41
CA LYS A 82 15.41 31.13 40.13
C LYS A 82 15.38 31.67 38.69
N THR A 83 15.55 30.79 37.72
CA THR A 83 15.34 31.05 36.30
C THR A 83 14.38 29.98 35.82
N LEU A 84 13.14 30.43 35.71
CA LEU A 84 12.01 29.78 35.06
C LEU A 84 12.48 28.90 33.89
N ILE A 85 11.94 27.68 33.81
CA ILE A 85 11.72 27.05 32.52
C ILE A 85 10.99 28.13 31.69
N PRO A 86 11.51 28.62 30.56
CA PRO A 86 10.80 29.64 29.80
C PRO A 86 9.44 29.06 29.38
N ASP A 87 8.35 29.63 29.89
CA ASP A 87 6.98 29.20 29.58
C ASP A 87 6.58 29.50 28.12
N SER A 88 7.44 30.20 27.37
CA SER A 88 7.30 30.39 25.93
C SER A 88 8.68 30.55 25.31
N TRP A 89 8.93 29.81 24.23
CA TRP A 89 9.99 30.10 23.28
C TRP A 89 9.34 30.88 22.14
N PRO A 90 9.94 31.98 21.65
CA PRO A 90 9.32 32.82 20.64
C PRO A 90 9.04 32.01 19.37
N ASP A 91 7.86 32.25 18.80
CA ASP A 91 7.43 31.70 17.52
C ASP A 91 8.45 32.06 16.44
N GLU A 92 9.15 31.04 15.92
CA GLU A 92 9.86 31.10 14.66
C GLU A 92 9.53 29.83 13.86
N GLU A 93 9.28 30.06 12.58
CA GLU A 93 8.68 29.19 11.59
C GLU A 93 9.56 27.97 11.22
N GLU A 94 8.89 26.91 10.79
CA GLU A 94 9.44 25.75 10.05
C GLU A 94 10.49 24.86 10.75
N ALA A 95 10.06 24.16 11.79
CA ALA A 95 10.55 22.80 12.05
C ALA A 95 9.39 21.94 12.55
N ILE A 96 9.21 20.74 11.98
CA ILE A 96 8.19 19.77 12.39
C ILE A 96 8.35 19.48 13.89
N SER A 97 7.50 20.10 14.70
CA SER A 97 7.43 19.94 16.15
C SER A 97 7.15 18.47 16.52
N PRO A 98 7.83 17.89 17.52
CA PRO A 98 7.28 16.72 18.20
C PRO A 98 6.00 17.14 18.94
N PRO A 99 5.01 16.25 19.11
CA PRO A 99 3.76 16.60 19.78
C PRO A 99 4.03 17.17 21.17
N GLU A 100 3.20 18.14 21.57
CA GLU A 100 3.29 18.97 22.79
C GLU A 100 3.59 18.17 24.09
N GLU A 101 3.29 16.87 24.11
CA GLU A 101 3.51 15.94 25.23
C GLU A 101 4.99 15.72 25.66
N ASN A 102 5.99 16.26 24.95
CA ASN A 102 7.41 15.97 25.19
C ASN A 102 8.26 17.10 25.79
N ARG A 103 7.68 18.26 26.12
CA ARG A 103 8.40 19.32 26.85
C ARG A 103 8.75 18.82 28.27
N GLY A 104 10.00 19.04 28.70
CA GLY A 104 10.46 18.67 30.06
C GLY A 104 10.72 17.19 30.34
N LYS A 105 10.88 16.33 29.32
CA LYS A 105 11.19 14.89 29.49
C LYS A 105 12.63 14.55 29.07
N CYS A 106 13.25 13.61 29.78
CA CYS A 106 14.56 13.03 29.45
C CYS A 106 14.52 12.33 28.09
N LYS A 107 15.40 12.70 27.16
CA LYS A 107 15.46 12.12 25.80
C LYS A 107 15.98 10.67 25.76
N CYS A 108 16.57 10.18 26.85
CA CYS A 108 16.99 8.77 27.01
C CYS A 108 15.84 7.86 27.48
N CYS A 109 15.15 8.21 28.58
CA CYS A 109 14.18 7.34 29.25
C CYS A 109 12.72 7.82 29.20
N ARG A 110 12.45 9.00 28.61
CA ARG A 110 11.12 9.67 28.52
C ARG A 110 10.43 9.98 29.85
N ARG A 111 11.07 9.70 30.99
CA ARG A 111 10.62 10.20 32.30
C ARG A 111 10.83 11.71 32.38
N GLN A 112 10.04 12.37 33.23
CA GLN A 112 10.17 13.81 33.49
C GLN A 112 11.60 14.15 33.95
N LEU A 113 12.09 15.33 33.58
CA LEU A 113 13.38 15.80 34.02
C LEU A 113 13.38 15.96 35.54
N GLN A 114 14.38 15.38 36.20
CA GLN A 114 14.56 15.46 37.65
C GLN A 114 15.39 16.72 37.99
N ASP A 115 15.52 17.03 39.29
CA ASP A 115 16.20 18.23 39.81
C ASP A 115 17.64 18.42 39.32
N ARG A 116 18.27 17.34 38.84
CA ARG A 116 19.60 17.34 38.20
C ARG A 116 19.51 16.70 36.82
N TYR A 117 19.86 17.45 35.80
CA TYR A 117 19.87 17.00 34.41
C TYR A 117 21.05 17.59 33.64
N TYR A 118 21.29 17.07 32.45
CA TYR A 118 22.27 17.60 31.53
C TYR A 118 21.58 18.15 30.28
N HIS A 119 22.05 19.31 29.82
CA HIS A 119 21.53 20.04 28.67
C HIS A 119 22.63 20.31 27.64
N CYS A 120 22.30 20.23 26.35
CA CYS A 120 23.11 20.77 25.27
C CYS A 120 22.44 22.03 24.74
N ASP A 121 23.12 23.18 24.86
CA ASP A 121 22.61 24.47 24.39
C ASP A 121 22.50 24.54 22.85
N ASP A 122 23.37 23.81 22.12
CA ASP A 122 23.41 23.83 20.66
C ASP A 122 22.22 23.12 20.01
N CYS A 123 21.83 21.94 20.51
CA CYS A 123 20.77 21.13 19.89
C CYS A 123 19.56 20.89 20.81
N LYS A 124 19.48 21.62 21.93
CA LYS A 124 18.41 21.56 22.93
C LYS A 124 18.12 20.15 23.47
N PHE A 125 19.15 19.29 23.54
CA PHE A 125 19.04 17.92 24.02
C PHE A 125 19.07 17.88 25.55
N ASN A 126 18.17 17.11 26.17
CA ASN A 126 18.04 17.01 27.63
C ASN A 126 18.10 15.55 28.10
N ILE A 127 18.88 15.26 29.14
CA ILE A 127 18.97 13.92 29.75
C ILE A 127 19.07 14.00 31.27
N ASN A 128 18.35 13.13 32.00
CA ASN A 128 18.45 13.04 33.46
C ASN A 128 19.87 12.66 33.89
N ALA A 129 20.35 13.23 34.99
CA ALA A 129 21.70 12.95 35.49
C ALA A 129 21.93 11.46 35.79
N THR A 130 20.88 10.74 36.23
CA THR A 130 20.92 9.27 36.43
C THR A 130 21.07 8.49 35.13
N CYS A 131 20.44 8.93 34.04
CA CYS A 131 20.57 8.33 32.71
C CYS A 131 21.91 8.68 32.04
N ALA A 132 22.46 9.86 32.32
CA ALA A 132 23.77 10.28 31.83
C ALA A 132 24.92 9.50 32.50
N LEU A 133 24.75 9.15 33.79
CA LEU A 133 25.72 8.34 34.53
C LEU A 133 25.65 6.84 34.21
N ASN A 134 24.46 6.35 33.82
CA ASN A 134 24.24 4.93 33.53
C ASN A 134 23.63 4.78 32.13
N PRO A 135 24.40 5.04 31.05
CA PRO A 135 23.91 4.82 29.71
C PRO A 135 23.71 3.31 29.46
N PRO A 136 22.72 2.92 28.64
CA PRO A 136 22.59 1.55 28.17
C PRO A 136 23.84 1.13 27.37
N PRO A 137 24.15 -0.18 27.32
CA PRO A 137 25.32 -0.68 26.60
C PRO A 137 25.25 -0.31 25.11
N GLU A 138 26.38 0.11 24.52
CA GLU A 138 26.41 0.50 23.10
C GLU A 138 26.24 -0.68 22.15
N LYS A 139 26.65 -1.87 22.60
CA LYS A 139 26.51 -3.12 21.88
C LYS A 139 25.85 -4.16 22.78
N ILE A 140 24.89 -4.89 22.24
CA ILE A 140 24.34 -6.09 22.85
C ILE A 140 24.50 -7.27 21.89
N VAL A 141 24.71 -8.45 22.46
CA VAL A 141 24.70 -9.72 21.74
C VAL A 141 23.43 -10.44 22.17
N PRO A 142 22.53 -10.79 21.24
CA PRO A 142 21.24 -11.38 21.57
C PRO A 142 21.41 -12.79 22.14
N SER A 143 20.54 -13.15 23.08
CA SER A 143 20.52 -14.48 23.69
C SER A 143 19.50 -15.44 23.04
N LYS A 144 18.45 -14.94 22.36
CA LYS A 144 17.26 -15.76 22.00
C LYS A 144 16.68 -15.54 20.57
N SER A 145 15.81 -14.56 20.37
CA SER A 145 14.83 -14.51 19.25
C SER A 145 15.37 -14.11 17.87
N HIS A 146 16.65 -13.74 17.77
CA HIS A 146 17.30 -13.33 16.53
C HIS A 146 18.82 -13.62 16.55
N ARG A 147 19.21 -14.90 16.37
CA ARG A 147 20.61 -15.36 16.41
C ARG A 147 21.16 -15.67 15.01
N HIS A 148 22.32 -15.10 14.66
CA HIS A 148 23.13 -15.49 13.50
C HIS A 148 24.62 -15.29 13.80
N GLU A 149 25.52 -15.88 13.00
CA GLU A 149 26.99 -15.96 13.25
C GLU A 149 27.71 -14.62 13.48
N LYS A 150 27.10 -13.48 13.17
CA LYS A 150 27.64 -12.11 13.35
C LYS A 150 26.61 -11.13 13.96
N ALA A 151 25.77 -11.60 14.87
CA ALA A 151 24.69 -10.80 15.45
C ALA A 151 25.22 -9.75 16.45
N GLU A 152 25.74 -8.63 15.96
CA GLU A 152 26.02 -7.43 16.75
C GLU A 152 24.89 -6.41 16.63
N TYR A 153 24.27 -6.06 17.76
CA TYR A 153 23.25 -5.03 17.83
C TYR A 153 23.82 -3.76 18.45
N ILE A 154 23.72 -2.66 17.72
CA ILE A 154 24.24 -1.36 18.13
C ILE A 154 23.09 -0.50 18.64
N LEU A 155 23.31 0.17 19.77
CA LEU A 155 22.34 1.09 20.35
C LEU A 155 21.96 2.16 19.32
N PHE A 156 20.66 2.31 19.08
CA PHE A 156 20.12 3.33 18.20
C PHE A 156 19.66 4.54 19.04
N PRO A 157 20.42 5.65 19.07
CA PRO A 157 20.23 6.73 20.04
C PRO A 157 19.01 7.61 19.73
N ARG A 158 18.47 7.55 18.51
CA ARG A 158 17.30 8.35 18.10
C ARG A 158 16.01 7.56 18.32
N ARG A 159 15.06 8.14 19.06
CA ARG A 159 13.70 7.61 19.18
C ARG A 159 12.90 8.05 17.95
N ILE A 160 12.55 7.12 17.09
CA ILE A 160 11.79 7.37 15.86
C ILE A 160 10.45 6.65 15.94
N SER A 161 9.38 7.25 15.40
CA SER A 161 8.04 6.65 15.32
C SER A 161 7.97 5.60 14.20
N LEU A 162 8.88 4.62 14.23
CA LEU A 162 8.85 3.45 13.34
C LEU A 162 8.40 2.21 14.13
N PRO A 163 7.72 1.25 13.50
CA PRO A 163 7.38 -0.02 14.13
C PRO A 163 8.61 -0.88 14.39
N CYS A 164 8.61 -1.61 15.50
CA CYS A 164 9.63 -2.57 15.90
C CYS A 164 9.53 -3.83 15.04
N ASP A 165 10.65 -4.27 14.46
CA ASP A 165 10.69 -5.44 13.55
C ASP A 165 10.31 -6.75 14.25
N ALA A 166 10.35 -6.79 15.57
CA ALA A 166 10.04 -7.97 16.37
C ALA A 166 8.56 -8.03 16.83
N CYS A 167 7.97 -6.90 17.20
CA CYS A 167 6.64 -6.87 17.83
C CYS A 167 5.62 -5.96 17.14
N GLY A 168 6.02 -5.18 16.15
CA GLY A 168 5.19 -4.24 15.39
C GLY A 168 4.79 -2.97 16.14
N LEU A 169 5.19 -2.78 17.40
CA LEU A 169 4.92 -1.57 18.17
C LEU A 169 5.89 -0.45 17.83
N LEU A 170 5.43 0.80 17.90
CA LEU A 170 6.28 1.95 17.62
C LEU A 170 7.48 2.04 18.59
N LEU A 171 8.66 2.29 18.05
CA LEU A 171 9.96 2.35 18.72
C LEU A 171 10.12 3.61 19.59
N ASP A 172 9.26 4.61 19.41
CA ASP A 172 9.17 5.80 20.25
C ASP A 172 8.13 5.69 21.38
N LYS A 173 7.19 4.74 21.28
CA LYS A 173 6.20 4.45 22.32
C LYS A 173 6.77 3.51 23.38
N GLY A 174 7.31 4.09 24.45
CA GLY A 174 7.76 3.38 25.65
C GLY A 174 9.10 3.87 26.21
N SER A 175 9.52 3.29 27.34
CA SER A 175 10.81 3.61 27.99
C SER A 175 11.94 2.67 27.56
N ASP A 176 11.66 1.63 26.79
CA ASP A 176 12.64 0.58 26.45
C ASP A 176 13.62 1.05 25.38
N HIS A 177 14.89 0.64 25.42
CA HIS A 177 15.94 1.06 24.48
C HIS A 177 15.78 0.40 23.11
N VAL A 178 16.31 1.03 22.06
CA VAL A 178 16.20 0.52 20.68
C VAL A 178 17.59 0.18 20.18
N TYR A 179 17.72 -0.96 19.52
CA TYR A 179 18.97 -1.43 18.94
C TYR A 179 18.76 -1.81 17.48
N THR A 180 19.82 -1.66 16.69
CA THR A 180 19.84 -2.01 15.27
C THR A 180 20.95 -3.02 14.97
N CYS A 181 20.63 -4.03 14.16
CA CYS A 181 21.61 -4.94 13.56
C CYS A 181 21.88 -4.48 12.13
N LEU A 182 23.07 -3.92 11.89
CA LEU A 182 23.46 -3.36 10.58
C LEU A 182 23.53 -4.44 9.48
N SER A 183 23.98 -5.64 9.82
CA SER A 183 24.18 -6.72 8.83
C SER A 183 22.88 -7.26 8.23
N ARG A 184 21.75 -7.09 8.93
CA ARG A 184 20.43 -7.61 8.51
C ARG A 184 19.37 -6.52 8.40
N ASN A 185 19.74 -5.25 8.61
CA ASN A 185 18.83 -4.10 8.62
C ASN A 185 17.60 -4.32 9.53
N TYR A 186 17.84 -4.73 10.77
CA TYR A 186 16.81 -5.10 11.75
C TYR A 186 16.85 -4.19 12.97
N ILE A 187 15.75 -3.50 13.28
CA ILE A 187 15.60 -2.55 14.39
C ILE A 187 14.48 -2.98 15.34
N ALA A 188 14.81 -3.15 16.62
CA ALA A 188 13.85 -3.62 17.61
C ALA A 188 14.07 -3.03 19.00
N HIS A 189 13.02 -3.08 19.82
CA HIS A 189 13.14 -2.82 21.26
C HIS A 189 14.10 -3.83 21.89
N ARG A 190 14.86 -3.40 22.89
CA ARG A 190 15.80 -4.24 23.64
C ARG A 190 15.10 -5.48 24.21
N LYS A 191 13.93 -5.29 24.84
CA LYS A 191 13.12 -6.39 25.37
C LYS A 191 12.65 -7.35 24.29
N CYS A 192 12.35 -6.86 23.09
CA CYS A 192 11.98 -7.76 22.01
C CYS A 192 13.16 -8.62 21.51
N ILE A 193 14.40 -8.12 21.65
CA ILE A 193 15.62 -8.85 21.33
C ILE A 193 15.97 -9.86 22.43
N GLU A 194 15.76 -9.51 23.70
CA GLU A 194 16.18 -10.30 24.86
C GLU A 194 15.08 -11.24 25.42
N GLU A 195 13.80 -10.86 25.33
CA GLU A 195 12.69 -11.48 26.10
C GLU A 195 11.63 -12.21 25.23
N LEU A 196 11.56 -12.00 23.90
CA LEU A 196 10.56 -12.68 23.07
C LEU A 196 10.86 -14.20 22.97
N PRO A 197 9.88 -15.08 23.25
CA PRO A 197 10.11 -16.52 23.21
C PRO A 197 10.14 -17.05 21.78
N SER A 198 10.99 -18.04 21.50
CA SER A 198 11.18 -18.57 20.13
C SER A 198 10.10 -19.59 19.73
N LEU A 199 9.61 -20.38 20.69
CA LEU A 199 8.63 -21.46 20.48
C LEU A 199 7.63 -21.49 21.65
N ILE A 200 6.33 -21.41 21.33
CA ILE A 200 5.23 -21.36 22.31
C ILE A 200 4.08 -22.27 21.88
N LYS A 201 3.12 -22.53 22.78
CA LYS A 201 1.82 -23.15 22.45
C LYS A 201 0.71 -22.28 23.00
N LEU A 202 -0.29 -21.96 22.17
CA LEU A 202 -1.41 -21.10 22.59
C LEU A 202 -2.57 -21.96 23.09
N THR A 203 -3.30 -21.45 24.08
CA THR A 203 -4.53 -22.11 24.58
C THR A 203 -5.63 -22.25 23.51
N ARG A 204 -5.54 -21.47 22.44
CA ARG A 204 -6.49 -21.43 21.32
C ARG A 204 -6.07 -22.25 20.09
N HIS A 205 -4.90 -22.90 20.16
CA HIS A 205 -4.36 -23.63 19.02
C HIS A 205 -3.56 -24.86 19.47
N ASN A 206 -3.86 -26.02 18.89
CA ASN A 206 -3.33 -27.29 19.38
C ASN A 206 -1.85 -27.52 19.03
N HIS A 207 -1.31 -26.85 18.01
CA HIS A 207 0.08 -27.01 17.61
C HIS A 207 1.01 -25.96 18.23
N ARG A 208 2.30 -26.30 18.29
CA ARG A 208 3.35 -25.35 18.67
C ARG A 208 3.49 -24.26 17.60
N LEU A 209 3.70 -23.02 18.02
CA LEU A 209 3.93 -21.88 17.16
C LEU A 209 5.36 -21.37 17.31
N LYS A 210 6.04 -21.18 16.18
CA LYS A 210 7.41 -20.66 16.15
C LYS A 210 7.39 -19.17 15.81
N HIS A 211 8.15 -18.37 16.57
CA HIS A 211 8.40 -16.97 16.25
C HIS A 211 9.27 -16.89 15.00
N LYS A 212 8.78 -16.22 13.97
CA LYS A 212 9.53 -15.91 12.75
C LYS A 212 9.81 -14.40 12.74
N PRO A 213 11.08 -13.97 12.73
CA PRO A 213 11.41 -12.57 12.47
C PRO A 213 10.97 -12.20 11.05
N SER A 214 10.75 -10.91 10.80
CA SER A 214 10.21 -10.28 9.58
C SER A 214 10.96 -10.56 8.26
N LEU A 215 11.95 -11.44 8.24
CA LEU A 215 12.88 -11.68 7.14
C LEU A 215 12.45 -12.83 6.20
N PHE A 216 11.28 -13.43 6.40
CA PHE A 216 10.75 -14.47 5.52
C PHE A 216 9.32 -14.16 5.11
N LEU A 217 9.07 -14.12 3.80
CA LEU A 217 7.76 -13.92 3.19
C LEU A 217 7.06 -15.29 3.03
N PRO A 218 5.92 -15.54 3.70
CA PRO A 218 4.90 -16.40 3.13
C PRO A 218 3.90 -15.57 2.31
N GLU A 219 3.38 -16.19 1.26
CA GLU A 219 2.66 -15.59 0.13
C GLU A 219 1.26 -15.04 0.44
N LYS A 220 0.76 -15.07 1.69
CA LYS A 220 -0.58 -14.57 2.05
C LYS A 220 -0.62 -14.00 3.47
N SER A 221 -1.28 -12.86 3.66
CA SER A 221 -1.56 -12.30 5.00
C SER A 221 -2.75 -13.04 5.65
N SER A 222 -2.48 -14.05 6.47
CA SER A 222 -3.52 -14.70 7.26
C SER A 222 -4.03 -13.76 8.36
N PRO A 223 -5.35 -13.78 8.69
CA PRO A 223 -5.86 -13.04 9.84
C PRO A 223 -5.25 -13.62 11.13
N CYS A 224 -4.98 -12.74 12.09
CA CYS A 224 -4.46 -13.15 13.37
C CYS A 224 -5.45 -14.07 14.07
N GLY A 225 -5.04 -15.27 14.46
CA GLY A 225 -5.87 -16.23 15.20
C GLY A 225 -6.30 -15.80 16.62
N VAL A 226 -6.08 -14.54 17.00
CA VAL A 226 -6.43 -13.98 18.31
C VAL A 226 -7.20 -12.67 18.17
N CYS A 227 -6.76 -11.74 17.31
CA CYS A 227 -7.44 -10.44 17.14
C CYS A 227 -8.13 -10.26 15.79
N HIS A 228 -8.02 -11.25 14.90
CA HIS A 228 -8.61 -11.31 13.55
C HIS A 228 -8.21 -10.16 12.60
N LYS A 229 -7.34 -9.24 13.03
CA LYS A 229 -6.69 -8.27 12.15
C LYS A 229 -5.63 -8.97 11.30
N PRO A 230 -5.38 -8.54 10.06
CA PRO A 230 -4.33 -9.12 9.21
C PRO A 230 -2.99 -9.17 9.96
N VAL A 231 -2.35 -10.35 9.99
CA VAL A 231 -0.99 -10.43 10.51
C VAL A 231 -0.06 -9.75 9.51
N ASN A 232 0.54 -8.66 9.94
CA ASN A 232 1.47 -7.92 9.09
C ASN A 232 2.79 -8.72 9.03
N VAL A 233 3.05 -9.33 7.88
CA VAL A 233 4.26 -10.13 7.63
C VAL A 233 5.56 -9.32 7.69
N ASN A 234 5.47 -7.98 7.72
CA ASN A 234 6.63 -7.10 7.82
C ASN A 234 7.22 -7.00 9.23
N TYR A 235 6.57 -7.57 10.26
CA TYR A 235 7.08 -7.62 11.63
C TYR A 235 6.99 -9.05 12.18
N GLY A 236 7.70 -9.33 13.27
CA GLY A 236 7.72 -10.64 13.92
C GLY A 236 6.31 -11.18 14.18
N GLN A 237 6.12 -12.48 13.88
CA GLN A 237 4.87 -13.20 14.08
C GLN A 237 5.12 -14.63 14.56
N TYR A 238 4.10 -15.23 15.17
CA TYR A 238 4.08 -16.66 15.49
C TYR A 238 3.30 -17.42 14.42
N SER A 239 3.89 -18.47 13.87
CA SER A 239 3.25 -19.34 12.88
C SER A 239 3.29 -20.80 13.31
N CYS A 240 2.22 -21.54 13.01
CA CYS A 240 2.10 -22.98 13.21
C CYS A 240 3.26 -23.74 12.54
N ILE A 241 3.89 -24.66 13.27
CA ILE A 241 4.96 -25.52 12.71
C ILE A 241 4.38 -26.66 11.86
N GLU A 242 3.18 -27.14 12.21
CA GLU A 242 2.46 -28.24 11.53
C GLU A 242 1.71 -27.80 10.25
N GLY A 243 2.06 -26.64 9.66
CA GLY A 243 1.53 -26.21 8.35
C GLY A 243 0.06 -25.77 8.33
N CYS A 244 -0.60 -25.65 9.48
CA CYS A 244 -2.03 -25.39 9.60
C CYS A 244 -2.51 -23.95 9.27
N ASN A 245 -1.73 -23.18 8.50
CA ASN A 245 -1.95 -21.78 8.08
C ASN A 245 -2.34 -20.77 9.21
N TYR A 246 -2.15 -21.16 10.47
CA TYR A 246 -2.49 -20.37 11.65
C TYR A 246 -1.33 -19.41 12.01
N ALA A 247 -1.63 -18.11 12.05
CA ALA A 247 -0.67 -17.04 12.33
C ALA A 247 -1.20 -16.08 13.41
N VAL A 248 -0.31 -15.55 14.26
CA VAL A 248 -0.67 -14.65 15.35
C VAL A 248 0.37 -13.54 15.47
N HIS A 249 -0.06 -12.27 15.64
CA HIS A 249 0.88 -11.18 15.94
C HIS A 249 1.68 -11.50 17.19
N SER A 250 2.98 -11.15 17.23
CA SER A 250 3.81 -11.40 18.42
C SER A 250 3.20 -10.86 19.71
N LYS A 251 2.58 -9.67 19.66
CA LYS A 251 1.86 -9.09 20.80
C LYS A 251 0.64 -9.89 21.22
N CYS A 252 -0.13 -10.41 20.27
CA CYS A 252 -1.34 -11.18 20.54
C CYS A 252 -1.01 -12.56 21.10
N ALA A 253 0.10 -13.15 20.65
CA ALA A 253 0.59 -14.42 21.14
C ALA A 253 1.10 -14.33 22.58
N THR A 254 1.81 -13.25 22.95
CA THR A 254 2.35 -13.08 24.32
C THR A 254 1.35 -12.46 25.32
N ARG A 255 0.06 -12.42 24.98
CA ARG A 255 -0.99 -11.93 25.89
C ARG A 255 -1.22 -12.93 27.02
N LYS A 256 -1.35 -12.42 28.26
CA LYS A 256 -1.55 -13.25 29.47
C LYS A 256 -2.84 -14.08 29.48
N ASP A 257 -3.82 -13.69 28.68
CA ASP A 257 -5.09 -14.41 28.49
C ASP A 257 -5.06 -15.44 27.34
N VAL A 258 -3.95 -15.53 26.61
CA VAL A 258 -3.81 -16.36 25.39
C VAL A 258 -2.69 -17.39 25.53
N TRP A 259 -1.56 -17.01 26.16
CA TRP A 259 -0.41 -17.87 26.41
C TRP A 259 -0.21 -18.10 27.91
N ASP A 260 0.16 -19.33 28.26
CA ASP A 260 0.38 -19.80 29.63
C ASP A 260 1.75 -19.39 30.22
N GLY A 261 2.59 -18.74 29.42
CA GLY A 261 3.92 -18.27 29.81
C GLY A 261 5.02 -19.33 29.72
N LYS A 262 4.74 -20.52 29.17
CA LYS A 262 5.73 -21.59 29.02
C LYS A 262 6.40 -21.54 27.63
N GLU A 263 7.72 -21.42 27.63
CA GLU A 263 8.57 -21.50 26.43
C GLU A 263 8.96 -22.98 26.20
N LEU A 264 8.83 -23.45 24.95
CA LEU A 264 8.96 -24.87 24.59
C LEU A 264 10.23 -25.20 23.79
N GLU A 265 11.13 -24.24 23.61
CA GLU A 265 12.40 -24.48 22.92
C GLU A 265 13.27 -25.48 23.70
N GLY A 266 13.65 -26.60 23.07
CA GLY A 266 14.42 -27.67 23.71
C GLY A 266 13.60 -28.68 24.54
N VAL A 267 12.26 -28.55 24.58
CA VAL A 267 11.37 -29.51 25.23
C VAL A 267 10.87 -30.53 24.19
N ALA A 268 11.10 -31.83 24.43
CA ALA A 268 10.62 -32.90 23.56
C ALA A 268 9.08 -32.85 23.41
N GLU A 269 8.56 -33.31 22.26
CA GLU A 269 7.12 -33.51 22.08
C GLU A 269 6.72 -34.79 22.80
N GLU A 270 5.80 -34.71 23.77
CA GLU A 270 5.24 -35.90 24.42
C GLU A 270 4.22 -36.56 23.49
N GLU A 271 4.22 -37.90 23.42
CA GLU A 271 3.31 -38.73 22.60
C GLU A 271 1.81 -38.54 22.93
N SER A 272 1.47 -37.74 23.95
CA SER A 272 0.09 -37.47 24.40
C SER A 272 -0.56 -36.24 23.75
N GLU A 273 0.14 -35.49 22.89
CA GLU A 273 -0.47 -34.39 22.11
C GLU A 273 -1.15 -34.86 20.81
N GLY A 274 -0.99 -36.15 20.46
CA GLY A 274 -1.75 -36.87 19.44
C GLY A 274 -2.92 -37.64 20.07
N GLY A 275 -4.14 -37.31 19.65
CA GLY A 275 -5.43 -37.85 20.08
C GLY A 275 -5.45 -39.21 20.80
N VAL A 276 -5.71 -39.17 22.11
CA VAL A 276 -6.43 -40.25 22.80
C VAL A 276 -7.89 -39.81 22.90
N VAL A 277 -8.75 -40.45 22.09
CA VAL A 277 -10.20 -40.25 22.12
C VAL A 277 -10.74 -41.06 23.30
N ASP A 278 -11.06 -40.37 24.39
CA ASP A 278 -11.82 -40.97 25.49
C ASP A 278 -13.30 -40.92 25.05
N GLU A 279 -13.76 -41.95 24.34
CA GLU A 279 -15.07 -42.03 23.70
C GLU A 279 -16.21 -42.07 24.74
N LEU A 280 -17.27 -41.28 24.52
CA LEU A 280 -18.46 -41.23 25.40
C LEU A 280 -19.46 -42.36 25.12
N PHE A 281 -19.24 -43.12 24.06
CA PHE A 281 -20.10 -44.23 23.64
C PHE A 281 -19.27 -45.31 22.97
N THR A 282 -19.76 -46.55 23.01
CA THR A 282 -19.23 -47.65 22.21
C THR A 282 -20.18 -47.90 21.04
N MET A 283 -19.67 -47.83 19.81
CA MET A 283 -20.45 -48.13 18.61
C MET A 283 -20.31 -49.61 18.24
N PHE A 284 -21.45 -50.28 18.06
CA PHE A 284 -21.49 -51.69 17.65
C PHE A 284 -21.59 -51.80 16.13
N ALA A 285 -21.21 -52.98 15.59
CA ALA A 285 -21.19 -53.24 14.15
C ALA A 285 -22.58 -53.13 13.47
N ASP A 286 -23.66 -53.15 14.25
CA ASP A 286 -25.05 -52.99 13.80
C ASP A 286 -25.49 -51.51 13.73
N GLY A 287 -24.60 -50.55 14.05
CA GLY A 287 -24.90 -49.12 14.05
C GLY A 287 -25.55 -48.60 15.34
N THR A 288 -25.79 -49.45 16.33
CA THR A 288 -26.25 -49.02 17.66
C THR A 288 -25.10 -48.44 18.49
N ILE A 289 -25.41 -47.50 19.38
CA ILE A 289 -24.43 -46.94 20.31
C ILE A 289 -24.84 -47.24 21.76
N GLN A 290 -23.88 -47.59 22.61
CA GLN A 290 -24.08 -47.58 24.07
C GLN A 290 -23.43 -46.33 24.63
N HIS A 291 -24.24 -45.34 25.00
CA HIS A 291 -23.76 -44.06 25.54
C HIS A 291 -23.49 -44.21 27.04
N CYS A 292 -22.44 -43.58 27.57
CA CYS A 292 -22.01 -43.73 28.97
C CYS A 292 -23.05 -43.31 30.04
N ASN A 293 -24.18 -42.75 29.62
CA ASN A 293 -25.22 -42.18 30.48
C ASN A 293 -26.58 -42.88 30.33
N ASP A 294 -26.64 -43.94 29.52
CA ASP A 294 -27.76 -44.88 29.44
C ASP A 294 -27.20 -46.30 29.44
N GLN A 295 -27.80 -47.21 30.21
CA GLN A 295 -27.29 -48.59 30.28
C GLN A 295 -27.73 -49.44 29.08
N HIS A 296 -28.75 -48.98 28.36
CA HIS A 296 -29.30 -49.64 27.19
C HIS A 296 -28.61 -49.18 25.89
N LYS A 297 -28.80 -49.96 24.83
CA LYS A 297 -28.33 -49.59 23.49
C LYS A 297 -29.30 -48.60 22.85
N LEU A 298 -28.74 -47.56 22.24
CA LEU A 298 -29.47 -46.56 21.49
C LEU A 298 -29.46 -46.95 20.02
N GLU A 299 -30.65 -47.03 19.43
CA GLU A 299 -30.85 -47.29 18.02
C GLU A 299 -30.83 -45.97 17.24
N TYR A 300 -30.19 -46.00 16.07
CA TYR A 300 -30.15 -44.86 15.16
C TYR A 300 -31.40 -44.84 14.30
N SER A 301 -32.12 -43.72 14.34
CA SER A 301 -33.34 -43.54 13.58
C SER A 301 -33.16 -42.34 12.63
N GLY A 302 -33.06 -42.63 11.32
CA GLY A 302 -32.79 -41.66 10.25
C GLY A 302 -34.01 -40.81 9.85
N GLU A 303 -33.99 -40.20 8.65
CA GLU A 303 -34.93 -39.16 8.16
C GLU A 303 -36.42 -39.55 8.02
N ASN A 304 -36.91 -40.61 8.66
CA ASN A 304 -38.32 -40.98 8.73
C ASN A 304 -38.69 -41.53 10.11
N ASN A 305 -38.72 -40.63 11.10
CA ASN A 305 -39.11 -40.95 12.47
C ASN A 305 -40.59 -40.62 12.70
N ASN A 306 -41.43 -41.66 12.82
CA ASN A 306 -42.82 -41.51 13.29
C ASN A 306 -42.86 -41.34 14.82
N VAL A 307 -42.24 -40.27 15.36
CA VAL A 307 -42.35 -39.93 16.79
C VAL A 307 -43.59 -39.08 16.98
N SER A 308 -44.74 -39.76 17.01
CA SER A 308 -46.06 -39.17 17.19
C SER A 308 -46.33 -38.76 18.64
N ASP A 309 -45.71 -37.68 19.11
CA ASP A 309 -46.27 -36.74 20.11
C ASP A 309 -45.23 -35.62 20.31
N GLY A 310 -45.52 -34.37 19.94
CA GLY A 310 -44.58 -33.22 19.97
C GLY A 310 -44.10 -32.77 21.36
N ARG A 311 -43.75 -33.70 22.25
CA ARG A 311 -43.34 -33.52 23.65
C ARG A 311 -41.99 -34.19 23.99
N SER A 312 -41.29 -34.76 23.02
CA SER A 312 -39.97 -35.37 23.23
C SER A 312 -38.85 -34.32 23.11
N PHE A 313 -37.88 -34.35 24.03
CA PHE A 313 -36.74 -33.42 24.06
C PHE A 313 -35.44 -34.20 24.09
N CYS A 314 -34.39 -33.68 23.47
CA CYS A 314 -33.04 -34.26 23.57
C CYS A 314 -32.45 -34.01 24.98
N GLN A 315 -31.98 -35.05 25.66
CA GLN A 315 -31.49 -34.96 27.05
C GLN A 315 -30.20 -34.16 27.21
N ALA A 316 -29.39 -34.01 26.15
CA ALA A 316 -28.18 -33.20 26.19
C ALA A 316 -28.42 -31.70 25.97
N CYS A 317 -29.17 -31.30 24.93
CA CYS A 317 -29.37 -29.91 24.54
C CYS A 317 -30.74 -29.32 24.92
N LEU A 318 -31.69 -30.16 25.35
CA LEU A 318 -33.06 -29.85 25.75
C LEU A 318 -33.95 -29.24 24.65
N LEU A 319 -33.53 -29.34 23.39
CA LEU A 319 -34.35 -28.93 22.26
C LEU A 319 -35.43 -29.98 21.97
N ILE A 320 -36.59 -29.50 21.52
CA ILE A 320 -37.68 -30.34 21.03
C ILE A 320 -37.16 -31.14 19.84
N ILE A 321 -37.47 -32.43 19.81
CA ILE A 321 -37.19 -33.31 18.67
C ILE A 321 -38.29 -33.11 17.64
N VAL A 322 -37.90 -32.87 16.39
CA VAL A 322 -38.82 -32.76 15.25
C VAL A 322 -38.65 -33.95 14.30
N ASP A 323 -39.66 -34.25 13.50
CA ASP A 323 -39.71 -35.45 12.65
C ASP A 323 -38.55 -35.57 11.64
N SER A 324 -37.90 -34.45 11.31
CA SER A 324 -36.73 -34.38 10.43
C SER A 324 -35.37 -34.57 11.13
N ASP A 325 -35.34 -34.73 12.46
CA ASP A 325 -34.11 -34.84 13.22
C ASP A 325 -33.52 -36.25 13.17
N ARG A 326 -32.20 -36.31 12.95
CA ARG A 326 -31.41 -37.54 13.13
C ARG A 326 -31.11 -37.72 14.62
N LEU A 327 -31.50 -38.86 15.15
CA LEU A 327 -31.44 -39.11 16.60
C LEU A 327 -31.03 -40.54 16.94
N TYR A 328 -30.55 -40.67 18.17
CA TYR A 328 -30.35 -41.92 18.86
C TYR A 328 -31.38 -42.03 19.97
N SER A 329 -32.21 -43.06 19.95
CA SER A 329 -33.25 -43.30 20.97
C SER A 329 -33.12 -44.70 21.56
N CYS A 330 -33.41 -44.81 22.85
CA CYS A 330 -33.49 -46.09 23.51
C CYS A 330 -34.90 -46.68 23.32
N THR A 331 -35.00 -47.97 22.96
CA THR A 331 -36.28 -48.69 22.88
C THR A 331 -36.78 -49.13 24.25
N GLU A 332 -35.89 -49.17 25.25
CA GLU A 332 -36.17 -49.60 26.63
C GLU A 332 -36.45 -48.44 27.59
N CYS A 333 -36.02 -47.21 27.28
CA CYS A 333 -36.26 -46.02 28.10
C CYS A 333 -36.47 -44.74 27.25
N ASN A 334 -37.04 -43.68 27.84
CA ASN A 334 -37.29 -42.41 27.13
C ASN A 334 -36.02 -41.54 26.91
N PHE A 335 -34.83 -42.15 26.84
CA PHE A 335 -33.57 -41.43 26.64
C PHE A 335 -33.35 -41.19 25.14
N ILE A 336 -33.27 -39.92 24.73
CA ILE A 336 -33.15 -39.54 23.34
C ILE A 336 -32.08 -38.45 23.17
N LEU A 337 -31.19 -38.61 22.18
CA LEU A 337 -30.16 -37.63 21.86
C LEU A 337 -30.20 -37.29 20.37
N HIS A 338 -30.07 -36.01 20.03
CA HIS A 338 -29.69 -35.64 18.67
C HIS A 338 -28.36 -36.31 18.31
N GLU A 339 -28.17 -36.70 17.05
CA GLU A 339 -26.92 -37.30 16.55
C GLU A 339 -25.69 -36.48 16.98
N ALA A 340 -25.73 -35.15 16.79
CA ALA A 340 -24.65 -34.26 17.20
C ALA A 340 -24.41 -34.22 18.73
N CYS A 341 -25.44 -34.48 19.53
CA CYS A 341 -25.37 -34.53 20.99
C CYS A 341 -24.82 -35.89 21.49
N ALA A 342 -25.12 -36.98 20.79
CA ALA A 342 -24.55 -38.30 21.09
C ALA A 342 -23.05 -38.38 20.78
N LEU A 343 -22.59 -37.60 19.80
CA LEU A 343 -21.19 -37.56 19.34
C LEU A 343 -20.32 -36.50 20.03
N LEU A 344 -20.74 -35.98 21.19
CA LEU A 344 -19.94 -35.00 21.95
C LEU A 344 -18.60 -35.60 22.40
N ARG A 345 -17.60 -34.73 22.62
CA ARG A 345 -16.28 -35.16 23.12
C ARG A 345 -16.21 -35.02 24.63
N ARG A 346 -15.59 -35.97 25.32
CA ARG A 346 -15.42 -35.91 26.79
C ARG A 346 -14.58 -34.71 27.25
N LYS A 347 -13.58 -34.31 26.48
CA LYS A 347 -12.72 -33.14 26.74
C LYS A 347 -12.68 -32.22 25.53
N ILE A 348 -12.86 -30.92 25.76
CA ILE A 348 -12.73 -29.89 24.72
C ILE A 348 -11.83 -28.75 25.19
N SER A 349 -11.11 -28.14 24.26
CA SER A 349 -10.55 -26.79 24.42
C SER A 349 -11.54 -25.79 23.83
N HIS A 350 -11.85 -24.70 24.53
CA HIS A 350 -12.89 -23.76 24.11
C HIS A 350 -12.38 -22.31 24.12
N PRO A 351 -12.67 -21.47 23.09
CA PRO A 351 -12.14 -20.09 23.02
C PRO A 351 -12.48 -19.19 24.22
N LEU A 352 -13.57 -19.50 24.92
CA LEU A 352 -14.02 -18.78 26.13
C LEU A 352 -13.20 -19.08 27.40
N HIS A 353 -12.34 -20.10 27.39
CA HIS A 353 -11.63 -20.51 28.60
C HIS A 353 -10.25 -21.11 28.34
N ARG A 354 -9.28 -20.75 29.19
CA ARG A 354 -7.87 -21.12 29.04
C ARG A 354 -7.52 -22.57 29.42
N HIS A 355 -8.39 -23.25 30.17
CA HIS A 355 -8.18 -24.64 30.59
C HIS A 355 -9.11 -25.58 29.80
N PRO A 356 -8.73 -26.86 29.62
CA PRO A 356 -9.62 -27.87 29.06
C PRO A 356 -10.92 -27.98 29.87
N LEU A 357 -12.03 -28.18 29.18
CA LEU A 357 -13.34 -28.40 29.79
C LEU A 357 -13.71 -29.88 29.64
N GLU A 358 -14.21 -30.46 30.73
CA GLU A 358 -14.69 -31.84 30.80
C GLU A 358 -16.21 -31.87 30.73
N LEU A 359 -16.75 -32.77 29.90
CA LEU A 359 -18.18 -33.00 29.81
C LEU A 359 -18.66 -33.74 31.07
N LEU A 360 -19.65 -33.17 31.73
CA LEU A 360 -20.36 -33.74 32.87
C LEU A 360 -21.82 -33.96 32.46
N PRO A 361 -22.24 -35.21 32.22
CA PRO A 361 -23.64 -35.55 32.08
C PRO A 361 -24.26 -35.64 33.48
N LEU A 362 -25.02 -34.63 33.90
CA LEU A 362 -25.78 -34.71 35.15
C LEU A 362 -27.15 -35.39 34.88
N PRO A 363 -27.61 -36.33 35.73
CA PRO A 363 -28.78 -37.17 35.42
C PRO A 363 -30.15 -36.55 35.74
N THR A 364 -31.08 -36.78 34.80
CA THR A 364 -32.45 -37.31 34.94
C THR A 364 -33.17 -37.16 36.29
N ASN A 365 -33.92 -36.06 36.49
CA ASN A 365 -35.27 -36.01 37.09
C ASN A 365 -35.83 -34.57 37.04
N LEU A 366 -36.65 -34.28 36.03
CA LEU A 366 -37.42 -33.03 35.92
C LEU A 366 -38.83 -33.25 36.49
N TYR A 367 -39.10 -32.83 37.72
CA TYR A 367 -40.48 -32.68 38.18
C TYR A 367 -40.99 -31.28 37.78
N LEU A 368 -42.04 -31.22 36.97
CA LEU A 368 -42.81 -29.99 36.74
C LEU A 368 -43.66 -29.70 37.98
N ILE A 369 -43.29 -28.68 38.75
CA ILE A 369 -44.19 -28.09 39.76
C ILE A 369 -44.31 -26.60 39.48
N GLN A 370 -45.56 -26.16 39.42
CA GLN A 370 -46.03 -24.81 39.15
C GLN A 370 -45.47 -23.80 40.16
N PHE A 371 -45.14 -22.59 39.68
CA PHE A 371 -44.82 -21.39 40.45
C PHE A 371 -43.56 -21.45 41.36
N ASN A 372 -42.42 -21.03 40.77
CA ASN A 372 -41.32 -20.30 41.43
C ASN A 372 -40.42 -21.02 42.49
N VAL A 373 -39.86 -22.22 42.21
CA VAL A 373 -38.74 -22.80 42.99
C VAL A 373 -37.70 -23.52 42.09
N PHE A 374 -36.43 -23.50 42.52
CA PHE A 374 -35.24 -24.08 41.86
C PHE A 374 -35.35 -25.59 41.59
N VAL A 375 -34.92 -26.01 40.39
CA VAL A 375 -34.70 -27.42 40.03
C VAL A 375 -33.27 -27.81 40.42
N GLU A 376 -33.12 -28.90 41.18
CA GLU A 376 -31.82 -29.50 41.49
C GLU A 376 -31.14 -29.91 40.17
N GLY A 377 -29.91 -29.44 39.92
CA GLY A 377 -29.19 -29.69 38.66
C GLY A 377 -29.14 -28.54 37.65
N MET A 378 -29.79 -27.40 37.90
CA MET A 378 -29.59 -26.20 37.05
C MET A 378 -28.23 -25.55 37.28
N PHE A 379 -27.52 -25.23 36.19
CA PHE A 379 -26.27 -24.48 36.23
C PHE A 379 -26.37 -23.20 35.37
N LYS A 380 -25.65 -22.16 35.76
CA LYS A 380 -25.52 -20.93 34.96
C LYS A 380 -24.38 -21.10 33.96
N CYS A 381 -24.68 -20.99 32.67
CA CYS A 381 -23.67 -21.01 31.62
C CYS A 381 -22.80 -19.75 31.67
N SER A 382 -21.49 -19.91 31.59
CA SER A 382 -20.52 -18.80 31.61
C SER A 382 -20.48 -18.04 30.28
N GLY A 383 -20.97 -18.64 29.20
CA GLY A 383 -21.07 -18.04 27.86
C GLY A 383 -22.33 -17.19 27.71
N CYS A 384 -23.52 -17.80 27.75
CA CYS A 384 -24.80 -17.09 27.53
C CYS A 384 -25.45 -16.52 28.80
N HIS A 385 -24.91 -16.84 29.99
CA HIS A 385 -25.45 -16.44 31.30
C HIS A 385 -26.87 -16.96 31.62
N GLN A 386 -27.45 -17.82 30.78
CA GLN A 386 -28.72 -18.49 31.05
C GLN A 386 -28.55 -19.65 32.04
N ARG A 387 -29.62 -19.98 32.76
CA ARG A 387 -29.68 -21.18 33.60
C ARG A 387 -30.21 -22.34 32.76
N ASN A 388 -29.45 -23.41 32.65
CA ASN A 388 -29.77 -24.59 31.83
C ASN A 388 -29.74 -25.86 32.70
N CYS A 389 -30.43 -26.92 32.25
CA CYS A 389 -30.51 -28.24 32.92
C CYS A 389 -30.28 -29.38 31.90
N GLY A 390 -29.03 -29.62 31.51
CA GLY A 390 -28.65 -30.64 30.54
C GLY A 390 -27.15 -30.95 30.65
N PHE A 391 -26.55 -31.51 29.60
CA PHE A 391 -25.12 -31.78 29.60
C PHE A 391 -24.31 -30.47 29.72
N MET A 392 -23.18 -30.52 30.42
CA MET A 392 -22.35 -29.34 30.66
C MET A 392 -20.87 -29.62 30.50
N TYR A 393 -20.13 -28.63 30.03
CA TYR A 393 -18.66 -28.63 30.03
C TYR A 393 -18.17 -27.79 31.21
N ARG A 394 -17.38 -28.38 32.12
CA ARG A 394 -16.83 -27.68 33.30
C ARG A 394 -15.32 -27.76 33.32
N CYS A 395 -14.68 -26.68 33.74
CA CYS A 395 -13.25 -26.68 34.05
C CYS A 395 -12.98 -27.43 35.36
N THR A 396 -12.11 -28.44 35.34
CA THR A 396 -11.72 -29.22 36.52
C THR A 396 -10.50 -28.67 37.25
N GLN A 397 -9.90 -27.57 36.77
CA GLN A 397 -8.77 -26.93 37.43
C GLN A 397 -9.18 -26.34 38.78
N GLU A 398 -8.40 -26.65 39.83
CA GLU A 398 -8.62 -26.19 41.19
C GLU A 398 -8.75 -24.66 41.26
N GLY A 399 -9.84 -24.16 41.87
CA GLY A 399 -10.16 -22.73 41.96
C GLY A 399 -10.87 -22.11 40.76
N CYS A 400 -11.10 -22.86 39.66
CA CYS A 400 -11.80 -22.37 38.48
C CYS A 400 -13.28 -22.79 38.46
N LYS A 401 -14.23 -21.84 38.42
CA LYS A 401 -15.69 -22.11 38.37
C LYS A 401 -16.30 -21.99 36.97
N PHE A 402 -15.49 -22.09 35.92
CA PHE A 402 -15.97 -21.89 34.55
C PHE A 402 -16.75 -23.11 34.04
N GLN A 403 -17.93 -22.87 33.46
CA GLN A 403 -18.82 -23.92 32.94
C GLN A 403 -19.66 -23.43 31.75
N LEU A 404 -19.89 -24.27 30.75
CA LEU A 404 -20.69 -24.00 29.55
C LEU A 404 -21.77 -25.08 29.36
N ASP A 405 -22.92 -24.70 28.84
CA ASP A 405 -23.86 -25.70 28.29
C ASP A 405 -23.38 -26.19 26.92
N VAL A 406 -23.87 -27.37 26.51
CA VAL A 406 -23.45 -28.00 25.23
C VAL A 406 -23.64 -27.07 24.04
N ARG A 407 -24.71 -26.27 23.98
CA ARG A 407 -24.94 -25.39 22.82
C ARG A 407 -23.89 -24.28 22.75
N CYS A 408 -23.57 -23.67 23.91
CA CYS A 408 -22.49 -22.69 23.97
C CYS A 408 -21.11 -23.32 23.73
N ALA A 409 -20.90 -24.57 24.13
CA ALA A 409 -19.65 -25.30 23.93
C ALA A 409 -19.45 -25.77 22.47
N SER A 410 -20.55 -25.97 21.74
CA SER A 410 -20.54 -26.33 20.31
C SER A 410 -20.33 -25.11 19.39
N LEU A 411 -20.30 -23.89 19.93
CA LEU A 411 -20.02 -22.70 19.15
C LEU A 411 -18.57 -22.71 18.66
N LYS A 412 -18.41 -22.64 17.35
CA LYS A 412 -17.09 -22.46 16.71
C LYS A 412 -16.65 -21.01 16.85
N GLU A 413 -15.35 -20.78 16.98
CA GLU A 413 -14.74 -19.43 17.01
C GLU A 413 -15.12 -18.60 15.79
N SER A 414 -15.36 -19.29 14.67
CA SER A 414 -15.88 -18.71 13.44
C SER A 414 -16.84 -19.66 12.72
N PHE A 415 -17.84 -19.07 12.04
CA PHE A 415 -18.73 -19.80 11.15
C PHE A 415 -19.21 -18.90 10.02
N ILE A 416 -19.63 -19.49 8.91
CA ILE A 416 -20.24 -18.77 7.78
C ILE A 416 -21.75 -18.80 8.00
N HIS A 417 -22.37 -17.63 8.13
CA HIS A 417 -23.82 -17.53 8.30
C HIS A 417 -24.49 -17.47 6.92
N GLY A 418 -25.59 -18.21 6.71
CA GLY A 418 -26.24 -18.30 5.39
C GLY A 418 -26.71 -16.96 4.81
N SER A 419 -27.06 -15.99 5.67
CA SER A 419 -27.42 -14.62 5.24
C SER A 419 -26.22 -13.73 4.87
N HIS A 420 -25.00 -14.16 5.19
CA HIS A 420 -23.76 -13.47 4.90
C HIS A 420 -22.71 -14.46 4.39
N ALA A 421 -23.05 -15.20 3.32
CA ALA A 421 -22.22 -16.27 2.78
C ALA A 421 -20.81 -15.83 2.36
N HIS A 422 -20.58 -14.54 2.16
CA HIS A 422 -19.29 -13.96 1.80
C HIS A 422 -18.41 -13.60 3.01
N HIS A 423 -18.94 -13.61 4.23
CA HIS A 423 -18.21 -13.18 5.44
C HIS A 423 -18.18 -14.28 6.49
N THR A 424 -16.98 -14.63 6.95
CA THR A 424 -16.79 -15.45 8.15
C THR A 424 -17.16 -14.61 9.38
N VAL A 425 -18.19 -15.03 10.12
CA VAL A 425 -18.62 -14.39 11.37
C VAL A 425 -17.76 -14.93 12.51
N PHE A 426 -17.16 -14.03 13.29
CA PHE A 426 -16.31 -14.36 14.43
C PHE A 426 -17.02 -13.99 15.74
N LEU A 427 -16.85 -14.82 16.77
CA LEU A 427 -17.33 -14.48 18.11
C LEU A 427 -16.38 -13.45 18.74
N SER A 428 -16.86 -12.20 18.88
CA SER A 428 -16.13 -11.12 19.56
C SER A 428 -16.51 -11.04 21.04
N PHE A 429 -15.53 -10.78 21.91
CA PHE A 429 -15.69 -10.78 23.38
C PHE A 429 -15.35 -9.44 24.03
N ASP A 430 -15.49 -8.34 23.31
CA ASP A 430 -15.48 -7.02 23.93
C ASP A 430 -16.82 -6.79 24.63
N LYS A 431 -16.81 -6.51 25.93
CA LYS A 431 -17.96 -5.92 26.64
C LYS A 431 -18.16 -4.50 26.12
N GLY A 432 -18.67 -4.37 24.90
CA GLY A 432 -19.08 -3.11 24.31
C GLY A 432 -20.45 -2.70 24.83
N ASN A 433 -20.55 -1.47 25.30
CA ASN A 433 -21.81 -0.81 25.63
C ASN A 433 -22.81 -0.95 24.47
N LEU A 434 -23.84 -1.79 24.65
CA LEU A 434 -25.03 -1.77 23.81
C LEU A 434 -25.91 -0.61 24.26
N ASN A 435 -25.57 0.58 23.81
CA ASN A 435 -26.46 1.73 23.74
C ASN A 435 -26.09 2.48 22.46
N GLU A 436 -26.81 2.21 21.37
CA GLU A 436 -27.45 3.23 20.52
C GLU A 436 -27.94 2.61 19.20
N ARG A 437 -29.26 2.74 18.99
CA ARG A 437 -29.99 2.84 17.72
C ARG A 437 -29.92 1.68 16.71
N PHE A 438 -30.79 0.70 16.90
CA PHE A 438 -31.49 0.02 15.79
C PHE A 438 -33.00 0.15 15.99
N SER A 439 -33.57 1.19 15.39
CA SER A 439 -34.99 1.28 15.11
C SER A 439 -35.16 2.01 13.78
N GLN A 440 -35.13 1.26 12.69
CA GLN A 440 -35.88 1.52 11.46
C GLN A 440 -35.59 0.39 10.46
N SER A 441 -36.60 -0.43 10.25
CA SER A 441 -36.67 -1.43 9.18
C SER A 441 -36.74 -0.71 7.82
N PRO A 442 -35.99 -1.12 6.79
CA PRO A 442 -36.34 -0.74 5.43
C PRO A 442 -37.31 -1.77 4.85
N ASN A 443 -38.53 -1.32 4.56
CA ASN A 443 -39.43 -2.00 3.64
C ASN A 443 -38.74 -2.05 2.26
N ILE A 444 -38.45 -3.26 1.78
CA ILE A 444 -38.04 -3.48 0.39
C ILE A 444 -39.32 -3.45 -0.45
N SER A 445 -39.53 -2.35 -1.16
CA SER A 445 -40.46 -2.29 -2.28
C SER A 445 -39.67 -2.45 -3.58
N LEU A 446 -39.88 -3.56 -4.28
CA LEU A 446 -39.44 -3.75 -5.66
C LEU A 446 -40.27 -2.82 -6.55
N ARG A 447 -39.62 -1.79 -7.10
CA ARG A 447 -40.16 -1.00 -8.22
C ARG A 447 -39.41 -1.41 -9.48
N PHE A 448 -40.08 -2.13 -10.37
CA PHE A 448 -39.77 -2.06 -11.79
C PHE A 448 -40.31 -0.73 -12.28
N VAL A 449 -39.41 0.18 -12.66
CA VAL A 449 -39.77 1.38 -13.42
C VAL A 449 -39.39 1.11 -14.86
N ALA A 450 -40.36 0.66 -15.65
CA ALA A 450 -40.36 0.99 -17.06
C ALA A 450 -40.91 2.41 -17.16
N SER A 451 -40.17 3.33 -17.78
CA SER A 451 -40.71 4.62 -18.20
C SER A 451 -40.18 4.98 -19.58
N PRO A 452 -40.99 5.70 -20.37
CA PRO A 452 -40.85 5.78 -21.81
C PRO A 452 -39.72 6.74 -22.18
N MET A 453 -38.91 6.32 -23.16
CA MET A 453 -37.87 7.13 -23.77
C MET A 453 -38.50 8.40 -24.36
N ALA A 454 -37.86 9.55 -24.15
CA ALA A 454 -37.95 10.61 -25.15
C ALA A 454 -37.47 9.99 -26.48
N GLU A 455 -38.24 10.11 -27.55
CA GLU A 455 -37.90 9.57 -28.87
C GLU A 455 -36.65 10.30 -29.42
N THR A 456 -35.46 9.89 -28.97
CA THR A 456 -34.21 10.22 -29.67
C THR A 456 -34.19 9.41 -30.96
N ASN A 457 -34.26 10.10 -32.09
CA ASN A 457 -34.12 9.48 -33.40
C ASN A 457 -32.68 8.97 -33.55
N VAL A 458 -32.55 7.71 -33.96
CA VAL A 458 -31.28 7.05 -34.20
C VAL A 458 -31.26 6.48 -35.61
N SER A 459 -30.09 6.53 -36.24
CA SER A 459 -29.83 5.90 -37.54
C SER A 459 -28.64 4.93 -37.43
N SER A 460 -28.35 4.20 -38.52
CA SER A 460 -27.28 3.20 -38.52
C SER A 460 -25.92 3.77 -38.14
N GLY A 461 -25.65 5.05 -38.41
CA GLY A 461 -24.32 5.65 -38.24
C GLY A 461 -23.31 5.23 -39.29
N GLU A 462 -22.07 5.69 -39.11
CA GLU A 462 -20.93 5.49 -40.02
C GLU A 462 -19.79 4.79 -39.29
N ILE A 463 -19.05 3.93 -40.02
CA ILE A 463 -17.93 3.14 -39.48
C ILE A 463 -16.70 3.97 -39.12
N SER A 464 -16.60 5.18 -39.66
CA SER A 464 -15.41 6.03 -39.59
C SER A 464 -15.86 7.49 -39.50
N PRO A 465 -15.14 8.35 -38.75
CA PRO A 465 -13.99 8.02 -37.90
C PRO A 465 -14.39 7.23 -36.64
N LEU A 466 -13.44 6.48 -36.06
CA LEU A 466 -13.60 5.86 -34.75
C LEU A 466 -13.71 6.93 -33.64
N GLY A 467 -14.49 6.61 -32.61
CA GLY A 467 -14.89 7.52 -31.53
C GLY A 467 -16.13 8.34 -31.88
N VAL A 468 -16.24 9.51 -31.25
CA VAL A 468 -17.35 10.45 -31.50
C VAL A 468 -16.99 11.46 -32.59
N SER A 469 -17.94 11.72 -33.49
CA SER A 469 -17.79 12.69 -34.59
C SER A 469 -19.11 13.36 -34.96
N GLN A 470 -19.04 14.60 -35.45
CA GLN A 470 -20.21 15.29 -36.00
C GLN A 470 -20.39 14.93 -37.47
N VAL A 471 -21.59 14.48 -37.85
CA VAL A 471 -22.00 14.19 -39.23
C VAL A 471 -23.22 15.04 -39.60
N GLU A 472 -23.59 15.09 -40.89
CA GLU A 472 -24.70 15.95 -41.36
C GLU A 472 -26.02 15.70 -40.64
N LYS A 473 -26.28 14.44 -40.24
CA LYS A 473 -27.53 14.00 -39.61
C LYS A 473 -27.53 14.07 -38.09
N GLY A 474 -26.39 14.31 -37.43
CA GLY A 474 -26.30 14.26 -35.97
C GLY A 474 -24.90 13.93 -35.47
N ILE A 475 -24.83 13.26 -34.33
CA ILE A 475 -23.55 12.84 -33.72
C ILE A 475 -23.36 11.34 -33.96
N ASN A 476 -22.28 10.98 -34.62
CA ASN A 476 -21.88 9.60 -34.90
C ASN A 476 -20.94 9.08 -33.81
N PHE A 477 -21.17 7.84 -33.40
CA PHE A 477 -20.36 7.12 -32.42
C PHE A 477 -19.91 5.81 -33.05
N ALA A 478 -18.59 5.55 -33.06
CA ALA A 478 -18.03 4.31 -33.61
C ALA A 478 -17.01 3.68 -32.65
N LEU A 479 -17.17 2.39 -32.34
CA LEU A 479 -16.37 1.65 -31.37
C LEU A 479 -15.88 0.32 -31.96
N PHE A 480 -14.57 0.09 -31.93
CA PHE A 480 -14.00 -1.22 -32.30
C PHE A 480 -14.14 -2.22 -31.14
N SER A 481 -14.75 -3.37 -31.41
CA SER A 481 -14.68 -4.57 -30.57
C SER A 481 -15.01 -5.83 -31.39
N HIS A 482 -14.02 -6.73 -31.49
CA HIS A 482 -14.13 -7.97 -32.26
C HIS A 482 -14.99 -9.00 -31.52
N ASN A 483 -14.75 -9.17 -30.23
CA ASN A 483 -15.36 -10.23 -29.42
C ASN A 483 -16.66 -9.82 -28.71
N ALA A 484 -17.08 -8.55 -28.79
CA ALA A 484 -18.36 -8.12 -28.20
C ALA A 484 -19.57 -8.78 -28.88
N THR A 485 -20.54 -9.18 -28.07
CA THR A 485 -21.84 -9.70 -28.50
C THR A 485 -22.93 -8.63 -28.48
N SER A 486 -22.80 -7.62 -27.64
CA SER A 486 -23.68 -6.44 -27.61
C SER A 486 -22.92 -5.20 -27.13
N VAL A 487 -23.34 -4.04 -27.62
CA VAL A 487 -22.83 -2.73 -27.21
C VAL A 487 -24.04 -1.83 -26.94
N THR A 488 -24.02 -1.15 -25.81
CA THR A 488 -25.00 -0.13 -25.44
C THR A 488 -24.27 1.19 -25.28
N LEU A 489 -24.70 2.21 -26.01
CA LEU A 489 -24.23 3.59 -25.84
C LEU A 489 -25.01 4.22 -24.68
N CYS A 490 -24.30 4.71 -23.66
CA CYS A 490 -24.89 5.40 -22.52
C CYS A 490 -24.58 6.90 -22.64
N LEU A 491 -25.60 7.74 -22.54
CA LEU A 491 -25.51 9.19 -22.66
C LEU A 491 -26.08 9.87 -21.42
N SER A 492 -25.39 10.89 -20.93
CA SER A 492 -25.89 11.78 -19.88
C SER A 492 -25.93 13.20 -20.41
N LEU A 493 -27.11 13.82 -20.39
CA LEU A 493 -27.36 15.14 -20.95
C LEU A 493 -27.32 16.21 -19.85
N PRO A 494 -26.79 17.43 -20.10
CA PRO A 494 -26.63 18.48 -19.08
C PRO A 494 -27.89 18.91 -18.33
N GLN A 495 -29.08 18.66 -18.90
CA GLN A 495 -30.38 19.11 -18.39
C GLN A 495 -31.37 17.95 -18.19
N SER A 496 -30.89 16.70 -18.24
CA SER A 496 -31.70 15.50 -17.99
C SER A 496 -31.23 14.83 -16.70
N ASP A 497 -32.17 14.52 -15.80
CA ASP A 497 -31.90 13.69 -14.63
C ASP A 497 -31.81 12.19 -14.98
N ASN A 498 -32.19 11.82 -16.21
CA ASN A 498 -32.16 10.44 -16.69
C ASN A 498 -31.06 10.25 -17.72
N ASP A 499 -30.23 9.24 -17.49
CA ASP A 499 -29.32 8.71 -18.50
C ASP A 499 -30.10 8.00 -19.61
N ILE A 500 -29.63 8.14 -20.85
CA ILE A 500 -30.19 7.48 -22.03
C ILE A 500 -29.29 6.31 -22.37
N GLU A 501 -29.86 5.11 -22.47
CA GLU A 501 -29.16 3.91 -22.92
C GLU A 501 -29.73 3.50 -24.29
N LEU A 502 -28.84 3.36 -25.28
CA LEU A 502 -29.17 3.02 -26.67
C LEU A 502 -28.46 1.72 -27.03
N ASP A 503 -29.22 0.63 -27.16
CA ASP A 503 -28.69 -0.65 -27.61
C ASP A 503 -28.38 -0.62 -29.10
N LEU A 504 -27.15 -0.98 -29.48
CA LEU A 504 -26.75 -1.09 -30.87
C LEU A 504 -27.18 -2.45 -31.42
N VAL A 505 -28.08 -2.44 -32.40
CA VAL A 505 -28.59 -3.67 -33.01
C VAL A 505 -27.54 -4.26 -33.95
N PRO A 506 -26.97 -5.46 -33.69
CA PRO A 506 -25.81 -5.95 -34.44
C PRO A 506 -26.02 -6.09 -35.95
N SER A 507 -27.24 -6.32 -36.42
CA SER A 507 -27.56 -6.42 -37.86
C SER A 507 -27.65 -5.07 -38.58
N ILE A 508 -27.64 -3.95 -37.85
CA ILE A 508 -27.82 -2.58 -38.37
C ILE A 508 -26.62 -1.70 -38.00
N ASN A 509 -26.16 -1.81 -36.75
CA ASN A 509 -25.19 -0.95 -36.08
C ASN A 509 -23.82 -1.63 -35.90
N LYS A 510 -23.49 -2.62 -36.72
CA LYS A 510 -22.17 -3.25 -36.74
C LYS A 510 -21.75 -3.59 -38.17
N THR A 511 -20.57 -3.12 -38.56
CA THR A 511 -19.94 -3.45 -39.85
C THR A 511 -18.54 -3.98 -39.59
N GLY A 512 -18.30 -5.25 -39.94
CA GLY A 512 -17.08 -5.94 -39.50
C GLY A 512 -17.01 -6.00 -37.98
N ASP A 513 -15.92 -5.48 -37.41
CA ASP A 513 -15.68 -5.42 -35.96
C ASP A 513 -15.96 -4.04 -35.35
N ILE A 514 -16.56 -3.13 -36.12
CA ILE A 514 -16.86 -1.76 -35.69
C ILE A 514 -18.36 -1.64 -35.43
N TRP A 515 -18.70 -1.28 -34.20
CA TRP A 515 -20.04 -0.92 -33.77
C TRP A 515 -20.26 0.57 -33.99
N HIS A 516 -21.39 0.95 -34.57
CA HIS A 516 -21.63 2.34 -34.92
C HIS A 516 -23.11 2.73 -34.80
N ILE A 517 -23.38 3.96 -34.36
CA ILE A 517 -24.72 4.54 -34.27
C ILE A 517 -24.63 6.05 -34.45
N CYS A 518 -25.61 6.65 -35.14
CA CYS A 518 -25.75 8.09 -35.20
C CYS A 518 -27.03 8.51 -34.49
N VAL A 519 -26.89 9.45 -33.56
CA VAL A 519 -27.99 9.98 -32.75
C VAL A 519 -28.28 11.40 -33.21
N GLU A 520 -29.52 11.64 -33.60
CA GLU A 520 -29.99 12.94 -34.05
C GLU A 520 -30.28 13.85 -32.84
N ASP A 521 -30.24 15.17 -33.05
CA ASP A 521 -30.64 16.19 -32.07
C ASP A 521 -29.91 16.17 -30.71
N LEU A 522 -28.72 15.55 -30.63
CA LEU A 522 -27.87 15.68 -29.44
C LEU A 522 -27.29 17.10 -29.31
N PRO A 523 -27.19 17.65 -28.08
CA PRO A 523 -26.47 18.89 -27.84
C PRO A 523 -25.03 18.78 -28.35
N LEU A 524 -24.54 19.83 -29.01
CA LEU A 524 -23.21 19.84 -29.64
C LEU A 524 -22.04 19.89 -28.65
N ARG A 525 -22.30 20.04 -27.35
CA ARG A 525 -21.30 20.01 -26.28
C ARG A 525 -21.91 19.61 -24.95
N HIS A 526 -21.04 19.30 -23.98
CA HIS A 526 -21.39 18.96 -22.59
C HIS A 526 -22.18 17.65 -22.43
N VAL A 527 -22.41 16.89 -23.51
CA VAL A 527 -22.90 15.53 -23.41
C VAL A 527 -21.78 14.64 -22.88
N LEU A 528 -22.08 13.85 -21.85
CA LEU A 528 -21.20 12.81 -21.36
C LEU A 528 -21.63 11.48 -21.97
N TYR A 529 -20.66 10.66 -22.38
CA TYR A 529 -20.96 9.35 -22.95
C TYR A 529 -19.98 8.28 -22.50
N GLY A 530 -20.42 7.03 -22.63
CA GLY A 530 -19.62 5.82 -22.45
C GLY A 530 -20.34 4.61 -23.02
N TYR A 531 -19.76 3.44 -22.87
CA TYR A 531 -20.31 2.19 -23.40
C TYR A 531 -20.48 1.13 -22.32
N ARG A 532 -21.56 0.36 -22.40
CA ARG A 532 -21.62 -0.95 -21.76
C ARG A 532 -21.42 -1.99 -22.85
N VAL A 533 -20.47 -2.90 -22.64
CA VAL A 533 -20.11 -3.91 -23.63
C VAL A 533 -20.26 -5.29 -22.99
N ASP A 534 -21.01 -6.18 -23.65
CA ASP A 534 -21.15 -7.57 -23.24
C ASP A 534 -20.49 -8.52 -24.24
N GLY A 535 -20.11 -9.68 -23.75
CA GLY A 535 -19.39 -10.70 -24.49
C GLY A 535 -19.01 -11.90 -23.62
N PRO A 536 -18.20 -12.83 -24.16
CA PRO A 536 -17.69 -13.98 -23.41
C PRO A 536 -16.98 -13.55 -22.12
N ARG A 537 -17.07 -14.31 -21.02
CA ARG A 537 -16.49 -13.93 -19.71
C ARG A 537 -15.40 -14.89 -19.23
N GLU A 538 -15.11 -15.90 -20.02
CA GLU A 538 -14.15 -16.95 -19.76
C GLU A 538 -12.73 -16.39 -19.64
N ARG A 539 -12.28 -16.16 -18.39
CA ARG A 539 -10.92 -15.63 -18.14
C ARG A 539 -9.83 -16.53 -18.72
N ASN A 540 -10.03 -17.85 -18.67
CA ASN A 540 -9.13 -18.85 -19.23
C ASN A 540 -9.04 -18.82 -20.77
N GLN A 541 -9.91 -18.05 -21.45
CA GLN A 541 -9.84 -17.77 -22.89
C GLN A 541 -9.42 -16.32 -23.19
N GLY A 542 -9.07 -15.54 -22.15
CA GLY A 542 -8.56 -14.17 -22.31
C GLY A 542 -9.64 -13.09 -22.32
N HIS A 543 -10.91 -13.45 -22.07
CA HIS A 543 -12.01 -12.49 -22.07
C HIS A 543 -12.23 -11.87 -20.68
N ARG A 544 -12.68 -10.61 -20.64
CA ARG A 544 -12.94 -9.83 -19.40
C ARG A 544 -14.21 -8.95 -19.48
N PHE A 545 -15.14 -9.27 -20.39
CA PHE A 545 -16.36 -8.49 -20.60
C PHE A 545 -17.22 -8.42 -19.33
N ASN A 546 -17.75 -7.23 -19.06
CA ASN A 546 -18.68 -7.00 -17.95
C ASN A 546 -19.60 -5.81 -18.26
N SER A 547 -20.81 -6.09 -18.72
CA SER A 547 -21.81 -5.08 -19.08
C SER A 547 -22.31 -4.23 -17.90
N SER A 548 -22.06 -4.63 -16.66
CA SER A 548 -22.38 -3.80 -15.49
C SER A 548 -21.46 -2.59 -15.31
N ILE A 549 -20.31 -2.56 -15.98
CA ILE A 549 -19.34 -1.46 -15.92
C ILE A 549 -19.58 -0.51 -17.09
N LEU A 550 -19.59 0.80 -16.80
CA LEU A 550 -19.57 1.83 -17.84
C LEU A 550 -18.12 2.07 -18.27
N LEU A 551 -17.86 1.93 -19.56
CA LEU A 551 -16.54 1.96 -20.15
C LEU A 551 -16.33 3.28 -20.92
N LEU A 552 -15.13 3.84 -20.76
CA LEU A 552 -14.67 5.01 -21.49
C LEU A 552 -14.33 4.62 -22.93
N ASP A 553 -14.69 5.48 -23.88
CA ASP A 553 -14.30 5.33 -25.28
C ASP A 553 -12.78 5.49 -25.46
N PRO A 554 -12.06 4.50 -26.03
CA PRO A 554 -10.63 4.61 -26.35
C PRO A 554 -10.28 5.80 -27.24
N TYR A 555 -11.23 6.26 -28.07
CA TYR A 555 -11.07 7.37 -29.00
C TYR A 555 -11.63 8.71 -28.48
N ALA A 556 -12.10 8.78 -27.23
CA ALA A 556 -12.61 10.03 -26.64
C ALA A 556 -11.57 11.15 -26.73
N LYS A 557 -11.87 12.23 -27.46
CA LYS A 557 -10.96 13.38 -27.62
C LYS A 557 -10.90 14.28 -26.40
N LEU A 558 -11.94 14.21 -25.56
CA LEU A 558 -12.08 14.94 -24.31
C LEU A 558 -12.61 13.98 -23.26
N VAL A 559 -12.03 13.99 -22.06
CA VAL A 559 -12.44 13.10 -20.96
C VAL A 559 -12.87 13.93 -19.77
N LYS A 560 -14.11 13.75 -19.32
CA LYS A 560 -14.58 14.27 -18.05
C LYS A 560 -14.34 13.23 -16.97
N GLY A 561 -13.55 13.60 -15.97
CA GLY A 561 -13.32 12.78 -14.78
C GLY A 561 -13.27 13.68 -13.56
N ARG A 562 -12.12 13.68 -12.89
CA ARG A 562 -11.91 14.48 -11.69
C ARG A 562 -11.91 15.98 -11.93
N SER A 563 -12.40 16.70 -10.92
CA SER A 563 -12.41 18.16 -10.93
C SER A 563 -11.07 18.75 -10.50
N PHE A 564 -10.41 18.16 -9.50
CA PHE A 564 -9.20 18.71 -8.91
C PHE A 564 -8.05 17.71 -8.87
N PHE A 565 -6.83 18.18 -9.03
CA PHE A 565 -5.63 17.35 -8.98
C PHE A 565 -5.34 16.90 -7.55
N GLY A 566 -5.36 15.60 -7.30
CA GLY A 566 -4.98 15.03 -6.01
C GLY A 566 -6.04 15.15 -4.91
N ASP A 567 -7.28 15.51 -5.26
CA ASP A 567 -8.39 15.59 -4.30
C ASP A 567 -8.89 14.19 -3.92
N ILE A 568 -8.46 13.74 -2.74
CA ILE A 568 -8.80 12.42 -2.17
C ILE A 568 -10.30 12.24 -1.90
N ASN A 569 -11.09 13.30 -1.84
CA ASN A 569 -12.54 13.19 -1.67
C ASN A 569 -13.21 12.64 -2.95
N GLN A 570 -12.51 12.73 -4.09
CA GLN A 570 -12.95 12.22 -5.39
C GLN A 570 -12.31 10.85 -5.71
N ASN A 571 -12.19 9.98 -4.71
CA ASN A 571 -11.52 8.68 -4.87
C ASN A 571 -12.26 7.69 -5.76
N PHE A 572 -13.58 7.80 -5.94
CA PHE A 572 -14.38 6.92 -6.80
C PHE A 572 -15.17 7.75 -7.81
N VAL A 573 -14.47 8.24 -8.84
CA VAL A 573 -15.06 8.96 -9.98
C VAL A 573 -15.09 8.05 -11.20
N GLN A 574 -16.21 8.11 -11.92
CA GLN A 574 -16.36 7.51 -13.25
C GLN A 574 -15.81 8.47 -14.31
N PHE A 575 -15.07 7.93 -15.27
CA PHE A 575 -14.59 8.71 -16.42
C PHE A 575 -15.56 8.56 -17.59
N TYR A 576 -15.84 9.67 -18.26
CA TYR A 576 -16.74 9.76 -19.40
C TYR A 576 -16.05 10.43 -20.58
N GLY A 577 -16.37 9.98 -21.79
CA GLY A 577 -16.08 10.75 -22.98
C GLY A 577 -16.98 11.99 -23.04
N THR A 578 -16.49 13.06 -23.64
CA THR A 578 -17.31 14.21 -24.01
C THR A 578 -16.78 14.83 -25.31
N TYR A 579 -17.46 15.84 -25.82
CA TYR A 579 -17.11 16.51 -27.07
C TYR A 579 -17.55 17.98 -27.03
N ASP A 580 -16.97 18.76 -27.95
CA ASP A 580 -17.35 20.14 -28.21
C ASP A 580 -17.27 20.42 -29.71
N PHE A 581 -18.42 20.40 -30.36
CA PHE A 581 -18.62 20.74 -31.78
C PHE A 581 -19.28 22.12 -31.96
N GLU A 582 -19.60 22.82 -30.86
CA GLU A 582 -20.16 24.17 -30.91
C GLU A 582 -19.06 25.23 -30.99
N SER A 583 -17.93 25.01 -30.32
CA SER A 583 -16.79 25.93 -30.36
C SER A 583 -16.23 26.05 -31.78
N SER A 584 -15.97 27.30 -32.19
CA SER A 584 -15.25 27.55 -33.46
C SER A 584 -13.86 26.90 -33.43
N PRO A 585 -13.37 26.39 -34.58
CA PRO A 585 -12.02 25.87 -34.69
C PRO A 585 -10.98 26.85 -34.11
N PHE A 586 -9.99 26.30 -33.39
CA PHE A 586 -8.98 27.12 -32.74
C PHE A 586 -8.19 27.93 -33.78
N LYS A 587 -8.09 29.25 -33.54
CA LYS A 587 -7.42 30.17 -34.47
C LYS A 587 -5.91 30.18 -34.23
N TRP A 588 -5.21 29.28 -34.90
CA TRP A 588 -3.75 29.21 -34.88
C TRP A 588 -3.06 30.49 -35.40
N GLY A 589 -3.70 31.25 -36.31
CA GLY A 589 -3.16 32.50 -36.87
C GLY A 589 -2.23 32.27 -38.07
N ASP A 590 -1.32 33.20 -38.36
CA ASP A 590 -0.26 33.02 -39.36
C ASP A 590 0.81 32.04 -38.85
N ASP A 591 0.42 30.78 -38.66
CA ASP A 591 1.27 29.63 -38.31
C ASP A 591 2.22 29.23 -39.46
N LYS A 592 2.56 30.20 -40.33
CA LYS A 592 3.27 30.00 -41.61
C LYS A 592 4.75 29.71 -41.45
N LYS A 593 5.27 29.67 -40.23
CA LYS A 593 6.63 29.22 -39.94
C LYS A 593 6.65 28.47 -38.62
N ARG A 594 5.99 27.31 -38.53
CA ARG A 594 6.50 26.23 -37.68
C ARG A 594 7.94 26.00 -38.11
N ARG A 595 8.87 26.68 -37.43
CA ARG A 595 10.27 26.67 -37.80
C ARG A 595 10.78 25.34 -37.30
N ILE A 596 10.83 24.37 -38.20
CA ILE A 596 11.42 23.06 -37.91
C ILE A 596 12.88 23.30 -37.57
N ILE A 597 13.22 23.10 -36.31
CA ILE A 597 14.58 23.15 -35.82
C ILE A 597 15.26 21.83 -36.22
N PRO A 598 16.39 21.87 -36.94
CA PRO A 598 17.14 20.66 -37.24
C PRO A 598 17.56 19.96 -35.94
N GLU A 599 17.52 18.62 -35.93
CA GLU A 599 17.78 17.80 -34.73
C GLU A 599 19.15 18.09 -34.11
N LYS A 600 20.14 18.39 -34.95
CA LYS A 600 21.51 18.76 -34.53
C LYS A 600 21.60 20.08 -33.75
N ASP A 601 20.59 20.94 -33.83
CA ASP A 601 20.55 22.26 -33.20
C ASP A 601 19.62 22.29 -31.98
N LEU A 602 19.03 21.14 -31.59
CA LEU A 602 18.10 21.05 -30.46
C LEU A 602 18.80 21.10 -29.11
N VAL A 603 18.15 21.79 -28.18
CA VAL A 603 18.40 21.76 -26.75
C VAL A 603 17.05 21.53 -26.07
N ILE A 604 16.82 20.27 -25.71
CA ILE A 604 15.55 19.79 -25.15
C ILE A 604 15.52 20.05 -23.64
N TYR A 605 14.42 20.61 -23.15
CA TYR A 605 14.15 20.84 -21.74
C TYR A 605 12.99 19.94 -21.28
N GLU A 606 13.32 18.87 -20.55
CA GLU A 606 12.35 17.96 -19.94
C GLU A 606 11.66 18.64 -18.74
N MET A 607 10.32 18.67 -18.72
CA MET A 607 9.55 19.29 -17.65
C MET A 607 8.16 18.67 -17.44
N ASN A 608 7.65 18.76 -16.22
CA ASN A 608 6.25 18.44 -15.91
C ASN A 608 5.41 19.74 -15.87
N VAL A 609 4.30 19.76 -16.62
CA VAL A 609 3.42 20.95 -16.75
C VAL A 609 3.03 21.52 -15.39
N ARG A 610 2.56 20.66 -14.47
CA ARG A 610 2.11 21.11 -13.15
C ARG A 610 3.28 21.52 -12.28
N ALA A 611 4.26 20.64 -12.09
CA ALA A 611 5.35 20.89 -11.16
C ALA A 611 6.22 22.10 -11.55
N PHE A 612 6.29 22.45 -12.84
CA PHE A 612 7.06 23.59 -13.33
C PHE A 612 6.62 24.94 -12.74
N THR A 613 5.34 25.10 -12.41
CA THR A 613 4.79 26.37 -11.91
C THR A 613 3.89 26.25 -10.69
N ALA A 614 3.70 25.05 -10.14
CA ALA A 614 2.83 24.83 -8.97
C ALA A 614 3.31 25.56 -7.70
N ASP A 615 4.63 25.69 -7.51
CA ASP A 615 5.18 26.33 -6.33
C ASP A 615 4.92 27.85 -6.31
N VAL A 616 4.74 28.42 -5.11
CA VAL A 616 4.49 29.86 -4.92
C VAL A 616 5.67 30.72 -5.41
N SER A 617 6.90 30.20 -5.35
CA SER A 617 8.10 30.88 -5.85
C SER A 617 8.10 31.06 -7.36
N SER A 618 7.20 30.39 -8.10
CA SER A 618 6.98 30.68 -9.51
C SER A 618 6.56 32.14 -9.76
N GLY A 619 5.98 32.83 -8.77
CA GLY A 619 5.53 34.22 -8.90
C GLY A 619 4.33 34.39 -9.85
N ILE A 620 3.67 33.29 -10.24
CA ILE A 620 2.51 33.28 -11.12
C ILE A 620 1.22 33.43 -10.28
N ASP A 621 0.16 33.94 -10.88
CA ASP A 621 -1.15 34.05 -10.23
C ASP A 621 -1.67 32.67 -9.78
N PRO A 622 -2.16 32.52 -8.53
CA PRO A 622 -2.65 31.24 -8.01
C PRO A 622 -3.67 30.52 -8.91
N SER A 623 -4.48 31.25 -9.68
CA SER A 623 -5.54 30.68 -10.52
C SER A 623 -5.03 29.91 -11.74
N ILE A 624 -3.78 30.16 -12.17
CA ILE A 624 -3.15 29.51 -13.33
C ILE A 624 -1.85 28.76 -12.99
N ARG A 625 -1.43 28.70 -11.72
CA ARG A 625 -0.25 27.91 -11.31
C ARG A 625 -0.47 26.43 -11.60
N GLY A 626 0.58 25.77 -12.08
CA GLY A 626 0.56 24.34 -12.38
C GLY A 626 -0.40 23.97 -13.52
N SER A 627 -0.72 24.92 -14.40
CA SER A 627 -1.58 24.73 -15.57
C SER A 627 -0.84 24.97 -16.88
N TYR A 628 -1.46 24.64 -18.01
CA TYR A 628 -0.95 24.97 -19.34
C TYR A 628 -0.72 26.48 -19.52
N LEU A 629 -1.61 27.33 -18.99
CA LEU A 629 -1.41 28.79 -19.01
C LEU A 629 -0.24 29.24 -18.14
N GLY A 630 0.02 28.55 -17.02
CA GLY A 630 1.19 28.81 -16.19
C GLY A 630 2.52 28.62 -16.94
N VAL A 631 2.58 27.66 -17.87
CA VAL A 631 3.76 27.45 -18.71
C VAL A 631 4.03 28.67 -19.61
N ILE A 632 2.99 29.30 -20.15
CA ILE A 632 3.11 30.49 -21.01
C ILE A 632 3.84 31.62 -20.27
N GLU A 633 3.50 31.86 -19.00
CA GLU A 633 4.13 32.89 -18.16
C GLU A 633 5.64 32.64 -17.90
N LYS A 634 6.12 31.41 -18.15
CA LYS A 634 7.54 31.04 -18.02
C LYS A 634 8.30 30.94 -19.33
N ILE A 635 7.69 31.24 -20.47
CA ILE A 635 8.41 31.34 -21.76
C ILE A 635 9.63 32.27 -21.68
N PRO A 636 9.59 33.46 -21.03
CA PRO A 636 10.77 34.31 -20.90
C PRO A 636 11.93 33.64 -20.15
N HIS A 637 11.63 32.78 -19.17
CA HIS A 637 12.65 32.01 -18.46
C HIS A 637 13.31 30.97 -19.38
N LEU A 638 12.50 30.23 -20.15
CA LEU A 638 12.99 29.24 -21.11
C LEU A 638 13.88 29.89 -22.18
N LEU A 639 13.46 31.03 -22.73
CA LEU A 639 14.27 31.81 -23.67
C LEU A 639 15.57 32.31 -23.03
N GLY A 640 15.52 32.79 -21.79
CA GLY A 640 16.70 33.23 -21.04
C GLY A 640 17.71 32.10 -20.78
N LEU A 641 17.23 30.86 -20.64
CA LEU A 641 18.07 29.67 -20.53
C LEU A 641 18.69 29.25 -21.88
N GLY A 642 18.09 29.66 -22.99
CA GLY A 642 18.52 29.34 -24.35
C GLY A 642 18.01 27.99 -24.87
N ILE A 643 16.93 27.46 -24.28
CA ILE A 643 16.30 26.22 -24.77
C ILE A 643 15.46 26.51 -26.01
N ASN A 644 15.26 25.50 -26.85
CA ASN A 644 14.48 25.64 -28.09
C ASN A 644 13.50 24.48 -28.34
N ALA A 645 13.45 23.50 -27.44
CA ALA A 645 12.39 22.51 -27.40
C ALA A 645 12.06 22.19 -25.93
N VAL A 646 10.78 22.00 -25.63
CA VAL A 646 10.33 21.45 -24.34
C VAL A 646 9.82 20.04 -24.56
N GLU A 647 10.27 19.10 -23.72
CA GLU A 647 9.74 17.75 -23.64
C GLU A 647 8.83 17.67 -22.42
N LEU A 648 7.52 17.60 -22.66
CA LEU A 648 6.55 17.52 -21.58
C LEU A 648 6.40 16.07 -21.13
N LEU A 649 6.59 15.82 -19.82
CA LEU A 649 6.13 14.59 -19.18
C LEU A 649 4.64 14.33 -19.50
N PRO A 650 4.15 13.08 -19.37
CA PRO A 650 2.86 12.67 -19.90
C PRO A 650 1.71 13.65 -19.66
N VAL A 651 1.12 14.11 -20.76
CA VAL A 651 -0.02 15.05 -20.79
C VAL A 651 -1.32 14.38 -21.25
N PHE A 652 -1.28 13.10 -21.60
CA PHE A 652 -2.48 12.32 -21.85
C PHE A 652 -3.24 12.15 -20.53
N GLU A 653 -4.56 12.06 -20.58
CA GLU A 653 -5.38 11.89 -19.37
C GLU A 653 -4.91 10.64 -18.58
N PHE A 654 -4.60 10.82 -17.29
CA PHE A 654 -4.14 9.79 -16.33
C PHE A 654 -4.79 9.97 -14.95
N ASP A 655 -4.97 8.91 -14.15
CA ASP A 655 -5.56 9.01 -12.80
C ASP A 655 -4.45 9.22 -11.75
N GLU A 656 -4.30 10.44 -11.24
CA GLU A 656 -3.26 10.76 -10.26
C GLU A 656 -3.44 10.07 -8.89
N LEU A 657 -4.63 9.56 -8.57
CA LEU A 657 -4.90 8.80 -7.33
C LEU A 657 -5.07 7.30 -7.59
N GLU A 658 -4.56 6.78 -8.71
CA GLU A 658 -4.62 5.35 -9.03
C GLU A 658 -4.09 4.44 -7.91
N PHE A 659 -3.10 4.90 -7.13
CA PHE A 659 -2.53 4.13 -6.02
C PHE A 659 -3.51 3.92 -4.87
N GLN A 660 -4.60 4.68 -4.82
CA GLN A 660 -5.65 4.56 -3.82
C GLN A 660 -6.71 3.52 -4.18
N LYS A 661 -6.75 3.10 -5.45
CA LYS A 661 -7.77 2.19 -6.00
C LYS A 661 -7.52 0.73 -5.65
N ARG A 662 -6.31 0.37 -5.21
CA ARG A 662 -5.94 -0.99 -4.83
C ARG A 662 -5.18 -1.02 -3.51
N PRO A 663 -5.15 -2.16 -2.78
CA PRO A 663 -4.32 -2.33 -1.59
C PRO A 663 -2.83 -2.13 -1.93
N ASN A 664 -2.37 -0.90 -1.76
CA ASN A 664 -1.03 -0.49 -2.13
C ASN A 664 -0.39 0.19 -0.90
N PRO A 665 0.85 -0.18 -0.52
CA PRO A 665 1.55 0.54 0.54
C PRO A 665 1.75 2.05 0.20
N ARG A 666 1.63 2.42 -1.08
CA ARG A 666 1.66 3.79 -1.61
C ARG A 666 0.29 4.49 -1.68
N VAL A 667 -0.74 3.99 -0.98
CA VAL A 667 -2.09 4.61 -0.93
C VAL A 667 -2.09 6.10 -0.55
N HIS A 668 -1.04 6.60 0.10
CA HIS A 668 -0.90 8.01 0.47
C HIS A 668 -0.19 8.86 -0.60
N MET A 669 0.30 8.25 -1.68
CA MET A 669 1.02 8.92 -2.75
C MET A 669 0.09 9.24 -3.93
N VAL A 670 0.51 10.23 -4.71
CA VAL A 670 -0.16 10.69 -5.91
C VAL A 670 0.79 10.47 -7.09
N ASN A 671 0.30 9.92 -8.20
CA ASN A 671 1.06 9.87 -9.43
C ASN A 671 1.20 11.30 -9.98
N THR A 672 2.39 11.86 -9.84
CA THR A 672 2.68 13.23 -10.30
C THR A 672 3.25 13.26 -11.71
N TRP A 673 3.89 12.16 -12.14
CA TRP A 673 4.55 12.09 -13.44
C TRP A 673 3.56 11.83 -14.58
N GLY A 674 2.58 10.95 -14.37
CA GLY A 674 1.53 10.66 -15.35
C GLY A 674 1.77 9.46 -16.25
N TYR A 675 2.82 8.65 -16.02
CA TYR A 675 3.08 7.40 -16.75
C TYR A 675 2.09 6.28 -16.39
N SER A 676 0.80 6.52 -16.59
CA SER A 676 -0.30 5.58 -16.37
C SER A 676 -1.54 6.10 -17.10
N THR A 677 -1.51 6.06 -18.43
CA THR A 677 -2.53 6.67 -19.29
C THR A 677 -3.88 5.95 -19.20
N ILE A 678 -4.97 6.71 -19.14
CA ILE A 678 -6.36 6.20 -19.26
C ILE A 678 -6.88 6.34 -20.70
N ASN A 679 -6.52 7.43 -21.39
CA ASN A 679 -6.98 7.72 -22.75
C ASN A 679 -5.87 8.41 -23.56
N PHE A 680 -5.67 7.98 -24.81
CA PHE A 680 -4.55 8.43 -25.66
C PHE A 680 -4.80 9.72 -26.45
N PHE A 681 -6.01 10.29 -26.42
CA PHE A 681 -6.38 11.47 -27.22
C PHE A 681 -6.68 12.69 -26.37
N ALA A 682 -7.16 12.49 -25.15
CA ALA A 682 -7.56 13.58 -24.28
C ALA A 682 -6.35 14.20 -23.55
N PRO A 683 -6.19 15.53 -23.59
CA PRO A 683 -5.26 16.22 -22.71
C PRO A 683 -5.73 16.13 -21.26
N MET A 684 -4.77 16.06 -20.34
CA MET A 684 -4.98 15.98 -18.90
C MET A 684 -5.84 17.16 -18.41
N SER A 685 -7.12 16.88 -18.14
CA SER A 685 -8.12 17.88 -17.78
C SER A 685 -7.75 18.68 -16.52
N ARG A 686 -7.01 18.07 -15.59
CA ARG A 686 -6.55 18.68 -14.34
C ARG A 686 -5.31 19.57 -14.50
N TYR A 687 -4.75 19.68 -15.71
CA TYR A 687 -3.73 20.68 -16.03
C TYR A 687 -4.33 21.95 -16.67
N ALA A 688 -5.66 22.04 -16.81
CA ALA A 688 -6.31 23.30 -17.13
C ALA A 688 -6.32 24.25 -15.92
N SER A 689 -6.28 25.57 -16.16
CA SER A 689 -6.53 26.55 -15.12
C SER A 689 -7.93 26.37 -14.54
N GLY A 690 -8.10 26.49 -13.22
CA GLY A 690 -9.37 26.18 -12.56
C GLY A 690 -9.76 24.69 -12.50
N GLU A 691 -8.92 23.81 -13.04
CA GLU A 691 -8.91 22.33 -12.96
C GLU A 691 -10.17 21.57 -13.47
N GLY A 692 -9.95 20.43 -14.14
CA GLY A 692 -10.97 19.40 -14.37
C GLY A 692 -12.03 19.68 -15.44
N ASP A 693 -11.85 20.72 -16.24
CA ASP A 693 -12.65 21.01 -17.43
C ASP A 693 -11.89 20.57 -18.69
N PRO A 694 -12.34 19.51 -19.39
CA PRO A 694 -11.63 18.99 -20.56
C PRO A 694 -11.68 19.92 -21.77
N ILE A 695 -12.77 20.68 -21.97
CA ILE A 695 -12.87 21.63 -23.09
C ILE A 695 -11.85 22.76 -22.87
N LYS A 696 -11.79 23.25 -21.63
CA LYS A 696 -10.81 24.25 -21.23
C LYS A 696 -9.38 23.73 -21.36
N ALA A 697 -9.10 22.50 -20.92
CA ALA A 697 -7.79 21.86 -21.08
C ALA A 697 -7.33 21.80 -22.54
N SER A 698 -8.20 21.35 -23.44
CA SER A 698 -7.90 21.31 -24.88
C SER A 698 -7.57 22.70 -25.43
N LYS A 699 -8.36 23.71 -25.07
CA LYS A 699 -8.14 25.10 -25.50
C LYS A 699 -6.81 25.65 -24.96
N GLU A 700 -6.56 25.54 -23.66
CA GLU A 700 -5.35 26.08 -23.03
C GLU A 700 -4.08 25.36 -23.51
N PHE A 701 -4.16 24.06 -23.79
CA PHE A 701 -3.06 23.33 -24.41
C PHE A 701 -2.69 23.96 -25.77
N LYS A 702 -3.68 24.22 -26.62
CA LYS A 702 -3.44 24.89 -27.93
C LYS A 702 -2.90 26.30 -27.77
N GLU A 703 -3.36 27.05 -26.77
CA GLU A 703 -2.82 28.38 -26.44
C GLU A 703 -1.35 28.31 -26.01
N MET A 704 -0.99 27.32 -25.18
CA MET A 704 0.38 27.06 -24.76
C MET A 704 1.28 26.71 -25.95
N VAL A 705 0.87 25.76 -26.81
CA VAL A 705 1.62 25.39 -28.02
C VAL A 705 1.83 26.60 -28.92
N LYS A 706 0.76 27.36 -29.19
CA LYS A 706 0.84 28.57 -30.02
C LYS A 706 1.83 29.60 -29.44
N ALA A 707 1.83 29.79 -28.13
CA ALA A 707 2.74 30.71 -27.46
C ALA A 707 4.20 30.24 -27.53
N LEU A 708 4.46 28.95 -27.30
CA LEU A 708 5.79 28.34 -27.43
C LEU A 708 6.31 28.47 -28.88
N HIS A 709 5.49 28.13 -29.87
CA HIS A 709 5.83 28.28 -31.29
C HIS A 709 6.13 29.73 -31.67
N SER A 710 5.34 30.68 -31.16
CA SER A 710 5.57 32.12 -31.37
C SER A 710 6.90 32.59 -30.78
N ALA A 711 7.38 31.91 -29.73
CA ALA A 711 8.70 32.13 -29.12
C ALA A 711 9.83 31.32 -29.82
N GLY A 712 9.51 30.48 -30.81
CA GLY A 712 10.47 29.63 -31.49
C GLY A 712 10.89 28.40 -30.69
N ILE A 713 10.04 27.92 -29.79
CA ILE A 713 10.24 26.72 -28.98
C ILE A 713 9.35 25.60 -29.51
N GLU A 714 9.92 24.45 -29.85
CA GLU A 714 9.18 23.25 -30.24
C GLU A 714 8.63 22.49 -29.03
N ILE A 715 7.58 21.70 -29.24
CA ILE A 715 6.97 20.85 -28.21
C ILE A 715 7.08 19.37 -28.57
N ILE A 716 7.65 18.59 -27.67
CA ILE A 716 7.77 17.13 -27.72
C ILE A 716 6.93 16.56 -26.58
N LEU A 717 6.09 15.58 -26.87
CA LEU A 717 5.28 14.91 -25.84
C LEU A 717 5.89 13.58 -25.46
N ASP A 718 6.04 13.35 -24.15
CA ASP A 718 6.28 12.02 -23.62
C ASP A 718 4.99 11.19 -23.69
N VAL A 719 5.04 10.06 -24.40
CA VAL A 719 3.88 9.23 -24.73
C VAL A 719 4.05 7.79 -24.26
N VAL A 720 3.01 7.29 -23.59
CA VAL A 720 3.00 5.97 -22.95
C VAL A 720 1.97 5.09 -23.64
N TYR A 721 2.42 4.38 -24.69
CA TYR A 721 1.59 3.39 -25.40
C TYR A 721 1.90 1.95 -24.97
N ASN A 722 2.94 1.73 -24.16
CA ASN A 722 3.38 0.39 -23.80
C ASN A 722 2.47 -0.30 -22.75
N HIS A 723 1.73 0.48 -21.95
CA HIS A 723 0.76 -0.01 -20.96
C HIS A 723 -0.35 1.03 -20.71
N THR A 724 -1.32 0.66 -19.88
CA THR A 724 -2.46 1.50 -19.47
C THR A 724 -2.66 1.47 -17.95
N ASN A 725 -3.47 2.38 -17.41
CA ASN A 725 -3.76 2.46 -15.97
C ASN A 725 -4.65 1.32 -15.41
N GLU A 726 -5.06 0.35 -16.24
CA GLU A 726 -6.07 -0.65 -15.87
C GLU A 726 -5.53 -1.87 -15.10
N ALA A 727 -4.28 -1.75 -14.62
CA ALA A 727 -3.59 -2.68 -13.72
C ALA A 727 -3.46 -4.13 -14.27
N ASP A 728 -3.41 -5.12 -13.37
CA ASP A 728 -3.19 -6.54 -13.66
C ASP A 728 -4.45 -7.39 -13.39
N ASP A 729 -4.36 -8.70 -13.64
CA ASP A 729 -5.48 -9.63 -13.46
C ASP A 729 -5.84 -9.90 -11.97
N GLU A 730 -4.93 -9.63 -11.03
CA GLU A 730 -5.12 -9.85 -9.59
C GLU A 730 -5.97 -8.72 -8.98
N TYR A 731 -5.69 -7.49 -9.39
CA TYR A 731 -6.41 -6.29 -8.96
C TYR A 731 -6.81 -5.43 -10.17
N PRO A 732 -7.76 -5.90 -11.01
CA PRO A 732 -8.13 -5.20 -12.22
C PRO A 732 -8.81 -3.87 -11.90
N PHE A 733 -8.48 -2.85 -12.69
CA PHE A 733 -9.12 -1.53 -12.61
C PHE A 733 -9.73 -1.15 -13.96
N THR A 734 -10.86 -1.79 -14.29
CA THR A 734 -11.52 -1.66 -15.59
C THR A 734 -12.21 -0.30 -15.75
N ILE A 735 -11.70 0.49 -16.70
CA ILE A 735 -12.20 1.78 -17.17
C ILE A 735 -12.53 1.73 -18.67
N SER A 736 -11.77 1.00 -19.49
CA SER A 736 -11.87 1.06 -20.96
C SER A 736 -11.55 -0.29 -21.63
N PHE A 737 -10.29 -0.51 -21.97
CA PHE A 737 -9.81 -1.53 -22.90
C PHE A 737 -10.19 -2.99 -22.55
N PRO A 738 -10.02 -3.48 -21.30
CA PRO A 738 -10.30 -4.87 -20.96
C PRO A 738 -11.80 -5.17 -20.99
N GLY A 739 -12.64 -4.18 -20.69
CA GLY A 739 -14.09 -4.30 -20.79
C GLY A 739 -14.60 -4.27 -22.23
N ILE A 740 -13.89 -3.58 -23.14
CA ILE A 740 -14.25 -3.47 -24.56
C ILE A 740 -13.77 -4.68 -25.36
N ASP A 741 -12.49 -5.05 -25.26
CA ASP A 741 -11.94 -6.26 -25.88
C ASP A 741 -10.53 -6.61 -25.35
N ASN A 742 -10.46 -7.18 -24.14
CA ASN A 742 -9.19 -7.52 -23.48
C ASN A 742 -8.20 -8.30 -24.37
N ARG A 743 -8.71 -9.24 -25.18
CA ARG A 743 -7.89 -10.14 -26.01
C ARG A 743 -7.25 -9.41 -27.19
N VAL A 744 -7.88 -8.34 -27.65
CA VAL A 744 -7.33 -7.49 -28.72
C VAL A 744 -6.34 -6.47 -28.14
N TYR A 745 -6.74 -5.75 -27.09
CA TYR A 745 -5.96 -4.60 -26.61
C TYR A 745 -4.73 -4.99 -25.79
N TYR A 746 -4.70 -6.13 -25.12
CA TYR A 746 -3.56 -6.54 -24.29
C TYR A 746 -2.86 -7.81 -24.77
N MET A 747 -1.55 -7.88 -24.52
CA MET A 747 -0.77 -9.09 -24.75
C MET A 747 -1.07 -10.13 -23.67
N LEU A 748 -1.39 -11.35 -24.10
CA LEU A 748 -1.69 -12.47 -23.20
C LEU A 748 -0.59 -13.54 -23.23
N ASP A 749 -0.39 -14.21 -22.10
CA ASP A 749 0.46 -15.40 -22.01
C ASP A 749 -0.29 -16.65 -22.52
N PRO A 750 0.38 -17.81 -22.66
CA PRO A 750 -0.28 -19.05 -23.07
C PRO A 750 -1.42 -19.52 -22.14
N ASN A 751 -1.51 -18.99 -20.92
CA ASN A 751 -2.58 -19.26 -19.95
C ASN A 751 -3.67 -18.16 -19.96
N ASN A 752 -3.63 -17.26 -20.95
CA ASN A 752 -4.54 -16.14 -21.12
C ASN A 752 -4.55 -15.13 -19.94
N GLN A 753 -3.40 -14.99 -19.26
CA GLN A 753 -3.13 -13.93 -18.30
C GLN A 753 -2.41 -12.76 -18.96
N LEU A 754 -2.59 -11.55 -18.42
CA LEU A 754 -1.90 -10.35 -18.91
C LEU A 754 -0.37 -10.49 -18.81
N ARG A 755 0.35 -10.23 -19.92
CA ARG A 755 1.80 -10.09 -19.89
C ARG A 755 2.20 -8.72 -19.36
N ASN A 756 3.33 -8.68 -18.66
CA ASN A 756 3.81 -7.47 -18.00
C ASN A 756 5.26 -7.12 -18.37
N TYR A 757 5.51 -6.86 -19.66
CA TYR A 757 6.81 -6.39 -20.14
C TYR A 757 7.10 -4.94 -19.72
N SER A 758 6.06 -4.13 -19.48
CA SER A 758 6.17 -2.76 -18.96
C SER A 758 6.57 -2.69 -17.48
N GLY A 759 6.36 -3.77 -16.72
CA GLY A 759 6.47 -3.77 -15.26
C GLY A 759 5.30 -3.10 -14.54
N CYS A 760 4.27 -2.62 -15.24
CA CYS A 760 3.15 -1.84 -14.70
C CYS A 760 1.85 -2.64 -14.46
N GLY A 761 1.83 -3.92 -14.85
CA GLY A 761 0.73 -4.87 -14.61
C GLY A 761 0.16 -5.45 -15.90
N ASN A 762 0.14 -4.65 -16.97
CA ASN A 762 -0.31 -5.03 -18.31
C ASN A 762 0.67 -4.55 -19.38
N THR A 763 0.53 -5.09 -20.59
CA THR A 763 1.26 -4.66 -21.79
C THR A 763 0.28 -4.52 -22.94
N LEU A 764 0.21 -3.34 -23.54
CA LEU A 764 -0.66 -3.08 -24.68
C LEU A 764 -0.17 -3.88 -25.90
N ASN A 765 -1.10 -4.48 -26.64
CA ASN A 765 -0.82 -5.30 -27.82
C ASN A 765 -0.50 -4.44 -29.05
N CYS A 766 0.60 -3.68 -28.96
CA CYS A 766 0.94 -2.59 -29.86
C CYS A 766 0.98 -2.98 -31.35
N ASN A 767 1.28 -4.24 -31.69
CA ASN A 767 1.36 -4.68 -33.09
C ASN A 767 0.10 -5.38 -33.62
N HIS A 768 -0.96 -5.54 -32.82
CA HIS A 768 -2.27 -5.94 -33.33
C HIS A 768 -2.86 -4.85 -34.25
N PRO A 769 -3.44 -5.18 -35.42
CA PRO A 769 -3.89 -4.18 -36.40
C PRO A 769 -4.76 -3.05 -35.82
N ALA A 770 -5.80 -3.39 -35.04
CA ALA A 770 -6.68 -2.40 -34.42
C ALA A 770 -5.98 -1.49 -33.40
N VAL A 771 -4.98 -2.02 -32.68
CA VAL A 771 -4.21 -1.26 -31.69
C VAL A 771 -3.16 -0.38 -32.39
N ARG A 772 -2.56 -0.86 -33.49
CA ARG A 772 -1.69 -0.03 -34.34
C ARG A 772 -2.43 1.19 -34.87
N GLU A 773 -3.64 0.98 -35.39
CA GLU A 773 -4.49 2.05 -35.90
C GLU A 773 -4.83 3.06 -34.79
N LEU A 774 -5.22 2.58 -33.60
CA LEU A 774 -5.43 3.42 -32.41
C LEU A 774 -4.21 4.31 -32.09
N ILE A 775 -3.01 3.74 -32.05
CA ILE A 775 -1.78 4.47 -31.74
C ILE A 775 -1.48 5.50 -32.85
N LEU A 776 -1.55 5.09 -34.12
CA LEU A 776 -1.31 5.98 -35.26
C LEU A 776 -2.31 7.14 -35.30
N ASP A 777 -3.59 6.87 -35.06
CA ASP A 777 -4.63 7.90 -35.02
C ASP A 777 -4.45 8.85 -33.84
N SER A 778 -4.01 8.35 -32.68
CA SER A 778 -3.64 9.19 -31.54
C SER A 778 -2.47 10.11 -31.90
N LEU A 779 -1.37 9.59 -32.42
CA LEU A 779 -0.22 10.40 -32.83
C LEU A 779 -0.62 11.46 -33.88
N LYS A 780 -1.36 11.07 -34.93
CA LYS A 780 -1.85 11.99 -35.95
C LYS A 780 -2.74 13.07 -35.34
N HIS A 781 -3.63 12.72 -34.41
CA HIS A 781 -4.49 13.68 -33.71
C HIS A 781 -3.68 14.75 -32.98
N TRP A 782 -2.64 14.36 -32.22
CA TRP A 782 -1.78 15.32 -31.53
C TRP A 782 -1.02 16.26 -32.47
N VAL A 783 -0.66 15.79 -33.67
CA VAL A 783 0.01 16.62 -34.68
C VAL A 783 -0.97 17.56 -35.40
N THR A 784 -2.14 17.06 -35.79
CA THR A 784 -3.10 17.82 -36.60
C THR A 784 -3.94 18.77 -35.75
N GLU A 785 -4.44 18.33 -34.60
CA GLU A 785 -5.33 19.10 -33.74
C GLU A 785 -4.57 20.02 -32.78
N TYR A 786 -3.43 19.54 -32.24
CA TYR A 786 -2.67 20.22 -31.20
C TYR A 786 -1.32 20.75 -31.65
N HIS A 787 -0.95 20.54 -32.93
CA HIS A 787 0.27 21.07 -33.54
C HIS A 787 1.58 20.59 -32.88
N VAL A 788 1.59 19.41 -32.26
CA VAL A 788 2.79 18.83 -31.62
C VAL A 788 3.92 18.59 -32.63
N ASP A 789 5.17 18.87 -32.24
CA ASP A 789 6.36 18.78 -33.11
C ASP A 789 7.12 17.46 -32.99
N GLY A 790 6.87 16.67 -31.94
CA GLY A 790 7.55 15.40 -31.74
C GLY A 790 7.01 14.59 -30.57
N PHE A 791 7.52 13.37 -30.45
CA PHE A 791 7.15 12.42 -29.42
C PHE A 791 8.37 11.71 -28.87
N ARG A 792 8.44 11.59 -27.54
CA ARG A 792 9.35 10.71 -26.82
C ARG A 792 8.55 9.50 -26.32
N PHE A 793 8.90 8.31 -26.78
CA PHE A 793 8.15 7.08 -26.51
C PHE A 793 8.75 6.36 -25.31
N ASP A 794 7.98 6.32 -24.23
CA ASP A 794 8.27 5.56 -23.01
C ASP A 794 8.34 4.05 -23.29
N LEU A 795 9.36 3.39 -22.74
CA LEU A 795 9.65 1.96 -22.91
C LEU A 795 9.41 1.47 -24.35
N ALA A 796 9.96 2.19 -25.33
CA ALA A 796 9.73 1.94 -26.75
C ALA A 796 10.12 0.51 -27.17
N GLY A 797 10.97 -0.19 -26.39
CA GLY A 797 11.27 -1.61 -26.59
C GLY A 797 10.03 -2.51 -26.60
N VAL A 798 8.98 -2.18 -25.83
CA VAL A 798 7.72 -2.92 -25.81
C VAL A 798 6.98 -2.83 -27.15
N LEU A 799 7.02 -1.67 -27.82
CA LEU A 799 6.37 -1.47 -29.12
C LEU A 799 7.02 -2.30 -30.24
N CYS A 800 8.21 -2.85 -29.99
CA CYS A 800 8.91 -3.76 -30.90
C CYS A 800 8.51 -5.24 -30.73
N ARG A 801 7.57 -5.56 -29.83
CA ARG A 801 7.11 -6.92 -29.58
C ARG A 801 5.89 -7.30 -30.42
N ASP A 802 5.88 -8.52 -30.94
CA ASP A 802 4.72 -9.10 -31.61
C ASP A 802 3.60 -9.43 -30.61
N THR A 803 2.43 -9.81 -31.14
CA THR A 803 1.24 -10.21 -30.38
C THR A 803 1.48 -11.37 -29.42
N ASP A 804 2.43 -12.26 -29.71
CA ASP A 804 2.86 -13.36 -28.85
C ASP A 804 4.00 -12.97 -27.88
N GLY A 805 4.37 -11.69 -27.85
CA GLY A 805 5.45 -11.12 -27.04
C GLY A 805 6.87 -11.39 -27.56
N SER A 806 7.03 -12.11 -28.67
CA SER A 806 8.32 -12.27 -29.34
C SER A 806 8.81 -10.93 -29.91
N ARG A 807 10.10 -10.83 -30.23
CA ARG A 807 10.67 -9.60 -30.74
C ARG A 807 10.66 -9.57 -32.26
N LEU A 808 10.36 -8.40 -32.80
CA LEU A 808 10.40 -8.13 -34.23
C LEU A 808 11.61 -7.27 -34.54
N ASP A 809 12.41 -7.70 -35.52
CA ASP A 809 13.49 -6.87 -36.07
C ASP A 809 12.94 -5.67 -36.87
N ALA A 810 11.75 -5.82 -37.43
CA ALA A 810 11.08 -4.78 -38.21
C ALA A 810 9.59 -4.67 -37.80
N PRO A 811 9.32 -4.17 -36.58
CA PRO A 811 7.97 -4.11 -36.02
C PRO A 811 7.06 -3.23 -36.90
N PRO A 812 5.86 -3.72 -37.27
CA PRO A 812 4.91 -2.99 -38.13
C PRO A 812 4.58 -1.59 -37.60
N LEU A 813 4.29 -1.44 -36.30
CA LEU A 813 3.93 -0.15 -35.72
C LEU A 813 5.03 0.91 -35.90
N ILE A 814 6.26 0.59 -35.51
CA ILE A 814 7.38 1.55 -35.60
C ILE A 814 7.67 1.92 -37.06
N ARG A 815 7.55 0.94 -37.98
CA ARG A 815 7.68 1.19 -39.42
C ARG A 815 6.58 2.14 -39.92
N GLU A 816 5.33 1.89 -39.55
CA GLU A 816 4.17 2.70 -39.94
C GLU A 816 4.33 4.13 -39.41
N ILE A 817 4.73 4.32 -38.15
CA ILE A 817 5.02 5.64 -37.56
C ILE A 817 6.14 6.36 -38.34
N ALA A 818 7.23 5.66 -38.67
CA ALA A 818 8.36 6.25 -39.39
C ALA A 818 8.02 6.69 -40.82
N MET A 819 7.01 6.06 -41.43
CA MET A 819 6.64 6.25 -42.84
C MET A 819 5.35 7.06 -43.04
N ASP A 820 4.60 7.35 -41.97
CA ASP A 820 3.33 8.08 -42.06
C ASP A 820 3.56 9.55 -42.46
N HIS A 821 2.85 9.97 -43.52
CA HIS A 821 2.99 11.29 -44.13
C HIS A 821 2.71 12.50 -43.20
N VAL A 822 1.85 12.33 -42.19
CA VAL A 822 1.60 13.37 -41.17
C VAL A 822 2.75 13.41 -40.17
N LEU A 823 3.25 12.24 -39.75
CA LEU A 823 4.31 12.09 -38.75
C LEU A 823 5.73 12.30 -39.32
N LEU A 824 5.90 12.35 -40.65
CA LEU A 824 7.19 12.61 -41.32
C LEU A 824 7.86 13.92 -40.89
N ARG A 825 7.13 14.88 -40.33
CA ARG A 825 7.71 16.15 -39.86
C ARG A 825 8.03 16.13 -38.37
N CYS A 826 7.59 15.11 -37.65
CA CYS A 826 7.74 15.00 -36.22
C CYS A 826 9.09 14.40 -35.85
N LYS A 827 9.62 14.86 -34.71
CA LYS A 827 10.79 14.27 -34.06
C LYS A 827 10.37 13.02 -33.29
N LEU A 828 11.04 11.91 -33.54
CA LEU A 828 10.72 10.63 -32.91
C LEU A 828 11.88 10.22 -32.02
N ILE A 829 11.66 10.18 -30.71
CA ILE A 829 12.67 9.81 -29.71
C ILE A 829 12.18 8.54 -29.03
N ALA A 830 12.99 7.48 -29.06
CA ALA A 830 12.71 6.25 -28.34
C ALA A 830 13.44 6.26 -27.00
N GLU A 831 12.79 5.73 -25.96
CA GLU A 831 13.48 5.08 -24.86
C GLU A 831 13.74 3.61 -25.29
N PRO A 832 14.93 3.28 -25.83
CA PRO A 832 15.14 2.04 -26.56
C PRO A 832 15.44 0.89 -25.59
N TRP A 833 14.61 0.69 -24.57
CA TRP A 833 14.71 -0.46 -23.69
C TRP A 833 13.33 -0.91 -23.20
N ASP A 834 13.32 -2.17 -22.76
CA ASP A 834 12.33 -2.72 -21.85
C ASP A 834 13.09 -3.44 -20.72
N CYS A 835 12.78 -4.70 -20.42
CA CYS A 835 13.67 -5.55 -19.61
C CYS A 835 15.07 -5.76 -20.23
N GLU A 836 15.31 -5.37 -21.49
CA GLU A 836 16.64 -5.40 -22.12
C GLU A 836 16.97 -4.10 -22.90
N ASN A 837 18.25 -3.79 -23.03
CA ASN A 837 18.74 -2.52 -23.59
C ASN A 837 19.00 -2.60 -25.11
N HIS A 838 18.42 -1.67 -25.87
CA HIS A 838 18.50 -1.58 -27.34
C HIS A 838 19.10 -0.27 -27.86
N VAL A 839 19.78 0.53 -27.02
CA VAL A 839 20.47 1.76 -27.46
C VAL A 839 21.35 1.47 -28.69
N GLY A 840 21.13 2.22 -29.78
CA GLY A 840 21.81 2.08 -31.06
C GLY A 840 21.21 1.06 -32.02
N ARG A 841 20.44 0.08 -31.51
CA ARG A 841 19.84 -1.03 -32.28
C ARG A 841 18.34 -0.89 -32.49
N PHE A 842 17.72 0.18 -31.99
CA PHE A 842 16.30 0.43 -32.19
C PHE A 842 15.97 0.48 -33.71
N PRO A 843 14.89 -0.19 -34.17
CA PRO A 843 14.44 -0.12 -35.56
C PRO A 843 14.12 1.32 -35.96
N SER A 844 15.07 2.00 -36.58
CA SER A 844 15.04 3.46 -36.67
C SER A 844 14.62 4.01 -38.02
N TRP A 845 14.81 3.27 -39.13
CA TRP A 845 14.60 3.77 -40.49
C TRP A 845 15.20 5.17 -40.76
N ASP A 846 16.31 5.52 -40.09
CA ASP A 846 16.95 6.85 -40.11
C ASP A 846 16.01 8.02 -39.68
N ARG A 847 14.97 7.70 -38.91
CA ARG A 847 13.92 8.61 -38.44
C ARG A 847 13.89 8.79 -36.92
N TRP A 848 14.31 7.76 -36.19
CA TRP A 848 14.25 7.73 -34.73
C TRP A 848 15.58 8.12 -34.11
N ALA A 849 15.53 8.90 -33.04
CA ALA A 849 16.63 9.12 -32.11
C ALA A 849 16.45 8.26 -30.85
N ASP A 850 17.52 7.98 -30.15
CA ASP A 850 17.55 7.14 -28.96
C ASP A 850 17.94 7.98 -27.74
N TRP A 851 17.22 7.82 -26.64
CA TRP A 851 17.68 8.26 -25.33
C TRP A 851 18.96 7.50 -24.95
N ASN A 852 20.10 8.18 -24.92
CA ASN A 852 21.40 7.51 -24.79
C ASN A 852 21.78 7.28 -23.31
N GLY A 853 21.25 6.21 -22.71
CA GLY A 853 21.62 5.79 -21.35
C GLY A 853 23.11 5.47 -21.19
N VAL A 854 23.79 5.05 -22.26
CA VAL A 854 25.25 4.79 -22.23
C VAL A 854 26.04 6.09 -22.08
N TYR A 855 25.61 7.17 -22.75
CA TYR A 855 26.18 8.51 -22.55
C TYR A 855 26.04 8.96 -21.10
N ARG A 856 24.83 8.85 -20.54
CA ARG A 856 24.55 9.18 -19.13
C ARG A 856 25.52 8.45 -18.20
N ASP A 857 25.61 7.13 -18.33
CA ASP A 857 26.36 6.30 -17.39
C ASP A 857 27.87 6.50 -17.52
N ASP A 858 28.41 6.55 -18.74
CA ASP A 858 29.84 6.71 -18.96
C ASP A 858 30.34 8.10 -18.57
N VAL A 859 29.59 9.16 -18.88
CA VAL A 859 29.98 10.53 -18.51
C VAL A 859 29.92 10.69 -16.99
N ARG A 860 28.87 10.18 -16.32
CA ARG A 860 28.78 10.19 -14.85
C ARG A 860 29.97 9.48 -14.21
N ARG A 861 30.33 8.28 -14.69
CA ARG A 861 31.47 7.49 -14.18
C ARG A 861 32.80 8.21 -14.41
N PHE A 862 32.98 8.82 -15.58
CA PHE A 862 34.19 9.60 -15.87
C PHE A 862 34.34 10.80 -14.92
N ILE A 863 33.29 11.60 -14.76
CA ILE A 863 33.32 12.80 -13.90
C ILE A 863 33.49 12.42 -12.42
N LYS A 864 32.87 11.32 -11.98
CA LYS A 864 33.05 10.76 -10.63
C LYS A 864 34.48 10.29 -10.37
N GLY A 865 35.24 9.93 -11.41
CA GLY A 865 36.62 9.48 -11.31
C GLY A 865 36.81 7.95 -11.35
N ASP A 866 35.88 7.20 -11.95
CA ASP A 866 36.06 5.77 -12.16
C ASP A 866 37.27 5.47 -13.08
N TYR A 867 38.05 4.45 -12.73
CA TYR A 867 39.23 4.05 -13.51
C TYR A 867 38.86 3.56 -14.92
N GLY A 868 39.68 3.92 -15.92
CA GLY A 868 39.57 3.42 -17.30
C GLY A 868 38.60 4.17 -18.22
N MET A 869 37.93 5.22 -17.72
CA MET A 869 36.83 5.86 -18.47
C MET A 869 37.23 6.84 -19.60
N LYS A 870 38.52 7.17 -19.76
CA LYS A 870 38.97 8.20 -20.74
C LYS A 870 38.53 7.88 -22.17
N GLY A 871 38.67 6.62 -22.60
CA GLY A 871 38.31 6.18 -23.95
C GLY A 871 36.81 6.29 -24.19
N SER A 872 36.01 5.68 -23.31
CA SER A 872 34.54 5.76 -23.38
C SER A 872 34.05 7.21 -23.36
N PHE A 873 34.56 8.05 -22.46
CA PHE A 873 34.21 9.46 -22.38
C PHE A 873 34.48 10.21 -23.70
N ALA A 874 35.66 10.03 -24.30
CA ALA A 874 36.00 10.65 -25.57
C ALA A 874 35.01 10.23 -26.67
N THR A 875 34.65 8.95 -26.74
CA THR A 875 33.66 8.43 -27.69
C THR A 875 32.26 9.00 -27.45
N ARG A 876 31.83 9.12 -26.19
CA ARG A 876 30.53 9.71 -25.83
C ARG A 876 30.43 11.18 -26.27
N ILE A 877 31.45 12.00 -25.99
CA ILE A 877 31.51 13.41 -26.42
C ILE A 877 31.54 13.55 -27.94
N ALA A 878 32.17 12.61 -28.65
CA ALA A 878 32.21 12.57 -30.10
C ALA A 878 30.93 12.02 -30.76
N GLY A 879 29.80 12.00 -30.05
CA GLY A 879 28.51 11.57 -30.60
C GLY A 879 28.28 10.06 -30.62
N SER A 880 29.01 9.29 -29.80
CA SER A 880 28.84 7.83 -29.63
C SER A 880 28.90 7.04 -30.94
N SER A 881 29.92 7.29 -31.76
CA SER A 881 30.07 6.69 -33.09
C SER A 881 30.12 5.16 -33.09
N ASP A 882 30.70 4.54 -32.07
CA ASP A 882 30.70 3.10 -31.83
C ASP A 882 29.28 2.49 -31.68
N ILE A 883 28.29 3.30 -31.29
CA ILE A 883 26.88 2.91 -31.18
C ILE A 883 26.14 3.20 -32.49
N TYR A 884 26.23 4.43 -33.00
CA TYR A 884 25.36 4.90 -34.10
C TYR A 884 25.99 4.75 -35.49
N GLN A 885 27.29 5.01 -35.64
CA GLN A 885 27.96 4.98 -36.95
C GLN A 885 27.98 3.56 -37.54
N VAL A 886 28.03 2.53 -36.69
CA VAL A 886 27.98 1.11 -37.08
C VAL A 886 26.70 0.79 -37.87
N TYR A 887 25.60 1.48 -37.58
CA TYR A 887 24.31 1.32 -38.25
C TYR A 887 24.01 2.46 -39.24
N GLN A 888 25.04 3.20 -39.68
CA GLN A 888 24.93 4.37 -40.56
C GLN A 888 24.07 5.51 -40.00
N ARG A 889 23.81 5.50 -38.68
CA ARG A 889 23.09 6.57 -37.99
C ARG A 889 24.04 7.73 -37.68
N ARG A 890 23.49 8.93 -37.75
CA ARG A 890 24.20 10.19 -37.47
C ARG A 890 24.19 10.56 -35.98
N PRO A 891 25.12 11.43 -35.51
CA PRO A 891 25.23 11.81 -34.10
C PRO A 891 23.96 12.39 -33.48
N TYR A 892 23.12 13.09 -34.25
CA TYR A 892 21.87 13.66 -33.75
C TYR A 892 20.79 12.60 -33.42
N HIS A 893 21.01 11.33 -33.77
CA HIS A 893 20.19 10.23 -33.26
C HIS A 893 20.52 9.87 -31.81
N SER A 894 21.57 10.45 -31.23
CA SER A 894 21.92 10.26 -29.83
C SER A 894 21.36 11.43 -29.01
N VAL A 895 20.26 11.21 -28.29
CA VAL A 895 19.77 12.18 -27.29
C VAL A 895 20.61 12.00 -26.02
N ASN A 896 21.58 12.90 -25.84
CA ASN A 896 22.51 12.85 -24.73
C ASN A 896 21.94 13.55 -23.51
N PHE A 897 21.95 12.89 -22.36
CA PHE A 897 21.49 13.46 -21.10
C PHE A 897 22.36 13.00 -19.93
N ILE A 898 22.43 13.83 -18.88
CA ILE A 898 23.13 13.50 -17.63
C ILE A 898 22.14 13.13 -16.54
N THR A 899 20.95 13.72 -16.52
CA THR A 899 19.86 13.44 -15.58
C THR A 899 18.54 13.56 -16.33
N ALA A 900 17.51 12.89 -15.82
CA ALA A 900 16.14 12.97 -16.32
C ALA A 900 15.20 13.00 -15.10
N HIS A 901 13.89 12.94 -15.32
CA HIS A 901 12.90 12.74 -14.27
C HIS A 901 13.17 11.45 -13.48
N ASP A 902 13.70 10.43 -14.15
CA ASP A 902 14.16 9.18 -13.56
C ASP A 902 15.49 9.31 -12.82
N GLY A 903 15.52 8.81 -11.59
CA GLY A 903 16.74 8.75 -10.78
C GLY A 903 17.05 10.04 -10.04
N PHE A 904 18.32 10.46 -10.05
CA PHE A 904 18.77 11.65 -9.33
C PHE A 904 18.68 12.91 -10.19
N THR A 905 18.28 14.01 -9.55
CA THR A 905 18.54 15.37 -10.07
C THR A 905 20.04 15.62 -10.17
N LEU A 906 20.45 16.64 -10.95
CA LEU A 906 21.88 16.95 -11.10
C LEU A 906 22.53 17.34 -9.77
N ARG A 907 21.78 18.01 -8.88
CA ARG A 907 22.24 18.37 -7.53
C ARG A 907 22.40 17.13 -6.65
N ASP A 908 21.42 16.24 -6.66
CA ASP A 908 21.45 15.04 -5.82
C ASP A 908 22.53 14.07 -6.27
N LEU A 909 22.78 13.97 -7.58
CA LEU A 909 23.82 13.12 -8.17
C LEU A 909 25.21 13.39 -7.60
N VAL A 910 25.52 14.65 -7.25
CA VAL A 910 26.81 15.04 -6.63
C VAL A 910 26.74 15.20 -5.12
N THR A 911 25.55 15.06 -4.53
CA THR A 911 25.33 15.22 -3.08
C THR A 911 25.23 13.86 -2.38
N TYR A 912 24.72 12.83 -3.06
CA TYR A 912 24.42 11.54 -2.45
C TYR A 912 25.11 10.38 -3.16
N GLU A 913 25.73 9.48 -2.38
CA GLU A 913 26.32 8.25 -2.90
C GLU A 913 25.27 7.15 -3.19
N SER A 914 24.11 7.23 -2.56
CA SER A 914 23.08 6.20 -2.61
C SER A 914 21.70 6.85 -2.57
N LYS A 915 20.72 6.22 -3.22
CA LYS A 915 19.35 6.71 -3.23
C LYS A 915 18.76 6.71 -1.81
N PHE A 916 18.24 7.85 -1.38
CA PHE A 916 17.52 8.00 -0.11
C PHE A 916 16.02 7.99 -0.32
N VAL A 917 15.52 6.91 -0.92
CA VAL A 917 14.07 6.67 -0.98
C VAL A 917 13.68 5.95 0.29
N LYS A 918 13.13 6.67 1.27
CA LYS A 918 12.44 6.02 2.40
C LYS A 918 11.20 5.35 1.83
N TYR A 919 11.13 4.03 1.96
CA TYR A 919 10.16 3.11 1.35
C TYR A 919 10.42 2.79 -0.14
N TYR A 920 10.21 1.51 -0.48
CA TYR A 920 10.07 0.97 -1.85
C TYR A 920 11.33 0.67 -2.66
N ARG A 921 11.99 -0.44 -2.31
CA ARG A 921 12.97 -1.10 -3.18
C ARG A 921 12.36 -2.15 -4.14
N ARG A 922 11.03 -2.26 -4.28
CA ARG A 922 10.38 -3.36 -5.02
C ARG A 922 9.40 -3.00 -6.13
N TYR A 923 9.13 -1.72 -6.40
CA TYR A 923 8.24 -1.29 -7.50
C TYR A 923 8.70 0.05 -8.08
N MET A 924 10.01 0.24 -8.26
CA MET A 924 10.44 1.20 -9.29
C MET A 924 10.17 0.51 -10.62
N CYS A 925 9.47 1.19 -11.52
CA CYS A 925 9.51 0.88 -12.94
C CYS A 925 10.97 0.70 -13.35
N VAL A 926 11.21 -0.14 -14.34
CA VAL A 926 12.50 -0.20 -15.02
C VAL A 926 12.63 1.08 -15.85
N SER A 927 12.82 2.22 -15.19
CA SER A 927 13.32 3.47 -15.77
C SER A 927 14.51 3.97 -14.93
#